data_AF-A0A3A5VAZ2-F1
#
_entry.id   AF-A0A3A5VAZ2-F1
#
_cell.length_a   1.000
_cell.length_b   1.000
_cell.length_c   1.000
_cell.angle_alpha   90.00
_cell.angle_beta   90.00
_cell.angle_gamma   90.00
#
_symmetry.space_group_name_H-M   'P 1'
#
loop_
_entity.id
_entity.type
_entity.pdbx_description
1 polymer ?
#
loop_
_entity_poly.entity_id
_entity_poly.type
_entity_poly.pdbx_seq_one_letter_code
_entity_poly.pdbx_strand_id
1 'polypeptide(L)'
;MWTDEQLAEQGWTEQQIATYRTEEAMKISSVEPSSLTQETPMAVQPTSNLENTFQAPLKKTRNTKEASALKKSLNMMESTPMTAVMLVVMLILVPFSLYSMSNAEGIQGPAGEGGTSGENGTNGSSFHLVTSADALPSCDADINNQLFFIAVDASFQVCQNSMWTSIDLTGRAGINGTSGVDGIDGVNGTNGVDGSNGADGQNGADGTNGVDGTNGGTGFSSLIATRTESTLAGCQNGGTVVETGVDDNRDNTLTPDEVDSFVVVCNGASGQDGTDGADGADGADGADGADGSSTLTMTVARLSIAPAYLGCNGTGELLQQGMDNGAGNGIALNGALESGEIISSMLICTNAEVELVEDLNPLTHSNPANFVSINSTMYFTANNGSANGIWAYENGNISLVYSGSVLSLHAVGPQLMFAGQDLSLRVKPFVYEPSNATAWQINEIFPGDSSYPGEFTLLGTTVFFSARDSVGSTGMGLYDLWAYETLNFSVWKVEADIQPTSLIAVHSDLYFSAGQNAGNLELWKHDTSTNTTFMVSDINPGNLGSTPQNFVAMGTTIYMSANAGTTHGTELYAYEITNNSSWLAADIRTGSAGSTPSELVVLGTRVYLKATSGTHYELWAYESQNISYWEASNIQILSGPSGPAELTVNQYTVYFSADDGTTGDELWAHNSINGTTWQVVDLHPAGGAVGDMHVHESNLYFSGEDNVADRELWRLMFSQDVSFV
;
A
#
# COMPACT_ATOMS: atom_id res chain seq x y z
N MET A 1 -23.21 2.26 -17.17
CA MET A 1 -24.48 2.85 -17.64
C MET A 1 -25.49 2.66 -16.52
N TRP A 2 -26.28 3.66 -16.15
CA TRP A 2 -27.34 3.49 -15.14
C TRP A 2 -28.44 2.56 -15.67
N THR A 3 -29.11 1.81 -14.80
CA THR A 3 -30.27 0.97 -15.17
C THR A 3 -31.54 1.81 -15.33
N ASP A 4 -32.57 1.24 -15.96
CA ASP A 4 -33.88 1.90 -16.09
C ASP A 4 -34.55 2.10 -14.71
N GLU A 5 -34.32 1.18 -13.76
CA GLU A 5 -34.77 1.32 -12.37
C GLU A 5 -34.04 2.46 -11.64
N GLN A 6 -32.72 2.60 -11.78
CA GLN A 6 -31.96 3.72 -11.22
C GLN A 6 -32.41 5.07 -11.78
N LEU A 7 -32.75 5.13 -13.08
CA LEU A 7 -33.31 6.35 -13.69
C LEU A 7 -34.73 6.65 -13.18
N ALA A 8 -35.55 5.63 -12.95
CA ALA A 8 -36.89 5.80 -12.37
C ALA A 8 -36.84 6.27 -10.91
N GLU A 9 -35.90 5.76 -10.09
CA GLU A 9 -35.64 6.24 -8.73
C GLU A 9 -35.12 7.69 -8.69
N GLN A 10 -34.38 8.10 -9.72
CA GLN A 10 -33.99 9.51 -9.96
C GLN A 10 -35.17 10.39 -10.46
N GLY A 11 -36.39 9.85 -10.53
CA GLY A 11 -37.60 10.57 -10.91
C GLY A 11 -37.83 10.74 -12.41
N TRP A 12 -37.13 9.98 -13.26
CA TRP A 12 -37.31 10.06 -14.72
C TRP A 12 -38.57 9.32 -15.15
N THR A 13 -39.32 9.91 -16.08
CA THR A 13 -40.47 9.23 -16.71
C THR A 13 -40.01 8.20 -17.73
N GLU A 14 -40.80 7.14 -17.96
CA GLU A 14 -40.54 6.11 -18.98
C GLU A 14 -40.20 6.70 -20.36
N GLN A 15 -40.82 7.84 -20.71
CA GLN A 15 -40.60 8.50 -21.99
C GLN A 15 -39.22 9.21 -22.06
N GLN A 16 -38.71 9.71 -20.93
CA GLN A 16 -37.34 10.24 -20.82
C GLN A 16 -36.30 9.11 -20.85
N ILE A 17 -36.56 7.99 -20.15
CA ILE A 17 -35.72 6.79 -20.17
C ILE A 17 -35.60 6.24 -21.60
N ALA A 18 -36.73 6.09 -22.31
CA ALA A 18 -36.74 5.65 -23.71
C ALA A 18 -35.94 6.61 -24.63
N THR A 19 -36.01 7.92 -24.38
CA THR A 19 -35.25 8.92 -25.15
C THR A 19 -33.75 8.77 -24.90
N TYR A 20 -33.34 8.66 -23.63
CA TYR A 20 -31.96 8.43 -23.20
C TYR A 20 -31.34 7.19 -23.86
N ARG A 21 -32.04 6.04 -23.84
CA ARG A 21 -31.59 4.81 -24.52
C ARG A 21 -31.45 4.96 -26.03
N THR A 22 -32.28 5.78 -26.65
CA THR A 22 -32.20 6.03 -28.11
C THR A 22 -30.98 6.88 -28.45
N GLU A 23 -30.65 7.89 -27.64
CA GLU A 23 -29.44 8.71 -27.80
C GLU A 23 -28.15 7.91 -27.50
N GLU A 24 -28.19 7.03 -26.50
CA GLU A 24 -27.10 6.12 -26.13
C GLU A 24 -26.77 5.15 -27.28
N ALA A 25 -27.80 4.55 -27.89
CA ALA A 25 -27.64 3.69 -29.07
C ALA A 25 -27.08 4.44 -30.31
N MET A 26 -27.39 5.72 -30.49
CA MET A 26 -26.85 6.52 -31.60
C MET A 26 -25.35 6.82 -31.44
N LYS A 27 -24.85 7.00 -30.22
CA LYS A 27 -23.40 7.24 -29.97
C LYS A 27 -22.52 6.04 -30.30
N ILE A 28 -23.05 4.83 -30.24
CA ILE A 28 -22.30 3.58 -30.51
C ILE A 28 -22.15 3.33 -32.03
N SER A 29 -23.00 3.93 -32.86
CA SER A 29 -23.03 3.67 -34.31
C SER A 29 -22.04 4.49 -35.14
N SER A 30 -21.30 5.44 -34.57
CA SER A 30 -20.50 6.43 -35.32
C SER A 30 -18.97 6.25 -35.26
N VAL A 31 -18.49 5.01 -35.07
CA VAL A 31 -17.05 4.68 -35.07
C VAL A 31 -16.72 3.68 -36.17
N GLU A 32 -16.31 4.18 -37.35
CA GLU A 32 -15.66 3.36 -38.38
C GLU A 32 -14.16 3.19 -38.08
N PRO A 33 -13.59 1.97 -38.15
CA PRO A 33 -12.16 1.76 -38.09
C PRO A 33 -11.53 1.93 -39.50
N SER A 34 -10.50 2.76 -39.61
CA SER A 34 -9.74 2.91 -40.86
C SER A 34 -8.23 2.70 -40.65
N SER A 35 -7.57 2.19 -41.70
CA SER A 35 -6.13 1.90 -41.81
C SER A 35 -5.56 0.66 -41.07
N LEU A 36 -5.73 -0.50 -41.70
CA LEU A 36 -4.76 -1.60 -41.65
C LEU A 36 -4.13 -1.75 -43.05
N THR A 37 -2.84 -1.44 -43.20
CA THR A 37 -2.09 -1.71 -44.43
C THR A 37 -1.49 -3.11 -44.41
N GLN A 38 -1.66 -3.81 -45.53
CA GLN A 38 -1.40 -5.23 -45.71
C GLN A 38 -0.03 -5.45 -46.35
N GLU A 39 0.86 -6.22 -45.71
CA GLU A 39 2.01 -6.85 -46.40
C GLU A 39 1.99 -8.37 -46.27
N THR A 40 2.31 -9.03 -47.37
CA THR A 40 2.20 -10.48 -47.59
C THR A 40 3.45 -11.25 -47.11
N PRO A 41 3.29 -12.45 -46.52
CA PRO A 41 4.43 -13.31 -46.18
C PRO A 41 4.93 -14.09 -47.41
N MET A 42 6.25 -14.26 -47.55
CA MET A 42 6.82 -15.12 -48.60
C MET A 42 8.11 -15.86 -48.20
N ALA A 43 8.00 -17.19 -48.22
CA ALA A 43 9.07 -18.20 -48.42
C ALA A 43 10.14 -18.43 -47.32
N VAL A 44 10.53 -19.71 -47.19
CA VAL A 44 11.50 -20.26 -46.22
C VAL A 44 12.56 -21.10 -46.96
N GLN A 45 13.76 -21.24 -46.36
CA GLN A 45 14.83 -22.25 -46.61
C GLN A 45 15.91 -21.96 -47.69
N PRO A 46 17.13 -22.58 -47.59
CA PRO A 46 18.00 -22.79 -46.40
C PRO A 46 19.54 -22.65 -46.71
N THR A 47 20.42 -23.09 -45.77
CA THR A 47 21.91 -23.33 -45.87
C THR A 47 22.85 -22.10 -45.77
N SER A 48 24.10 -22.16 -45.24
CA SER A 48 24.82 -23.18 -44.41
C SER A 48 26.15 -22.62 -43.83
N ASN A 49 26.67 -23.26 -42.77
CA ASN A 49 28.09 -23.33 -42.32
C ASN A 49 28.87 -22.06 -41.93
N LEU A 50 29.34 -22.01 -40.68
CA LEU A 50 30.74 -22.40 -40.35
C LEU A 50 30.93 -22.65 -38.83
N GLU A 51 31.74 -23.63 -38.47
CA GLU A 51 32.13 -23.93 -37.08
C GLU A 51 33.48 -23.29 -36.66
N ASN A 52 33.72 -23.29 -35.35
CA ASN A 52 35.02 -23.33 -34.66
C ASN A 52 35.93 -22.08 -34.73
N THR A 53 36.15 -21.44 -33.57
CA THR A 53 37.33 -21.65 -32.69
C THR A 53 37.51 -20.45 -31.75
N PHE A 54 37.64 -20.64 -30.42
CA PHE A 54 38.85 -20.31 -29.63
C PHE A 54 38.71 -20.64 -28.14
N GLN A 55 39.81 -21.13 -27.57
CA GLN A 55 39.89 -21.67 -26.20
C GLN A 55 40.36 -20.61 -25.19
N ALA A 56 39.90 -20.76 -23.94
CA ALA A 56 40.44 -20.01 -22.80
C ALA A 56 41.87 -20.49 -22.40
N PRO A 57 42.79 -19.59 -22.01
CA PRO A 57 44.13 -19.96 -21.58
C PRO A 57 44.25 -20.24 -20.06
N LEU A 58 44.71 -21.44 -19.73
CA LEU A 58 45.17 -21.79 -18.37
C LEU A 58 46.48 -21.07 -18.00
N LYS A 59 46.56 -20.47 -16.81
CA LYS A 59 47.82 -20.10 -16.15
C LYS A 59 48.13 -21.05 -14.99
N LYS A 60 49.41 -21.38 -14.82
CA LYS A 60 49.98 -22.26 -13.77
C LYS A 60 51.07 -21.51 -13.01
N THR A 61 51.47 -22.05 -11.83
CA THR A 61 52.61 -21.71 -10.94
C THR A 61 52.32 -20.72 -9.79
N ARG A 62 52.83 -20.89 -8.54
CA ARG A 62 53.36 -22.08 -7.81
C ARG A 62 53.43 -21.82 -6.28
N ASN A 63 53.32 -22.87 -5.48
CA ASN A 63 53.31 -22.95 -4.00
C ASN A 63 54.22 -22.02 -3.17
N THR A 64 53.70 -21.61 -2.02
CA THR A 64 54.09 -22.06 -0.65
C THR A 64 52.81 -22.12 0.22
N LYS A 65 52.71 -22.75 1.41
CA LYS A 65 53.68 -23.48 2.26
C LYS A 65 53.02 -24.67 3.01
N GLU A 66 53.67 -25.12 4.07
CA GLU A 66 53.37 -26.18 5.07
C GLU A 66 52.62 -25.62 6.32
N ALA A 67 51.96 -26.37 7.23
CA ALA A 67 51.53 -27.78 7.30
C ALA A 67 50.66 -28.00 8.60
N SER A 68 50.16 -29.25 8.81
CA SER A 68 49.51 -29.78 10.04
C SER A 68 48.05 -29.30 10.28
N ALA A 69 47.04 -30.12 10.64
CA ALA A 69 46.80 -31.59 10.68
C ALA A 69 45.26 -31.78 10.80
N LEU A 70 44.61 -32.96 10.79
CA LEU A 70 44.99 -34.39 10.78
C LEU A 70 43.93 -35.17 9.94
N LYS A 71 43.97 -36.52 9.86
CA LYS A 71 42.91 -37.33 9.20
C LYS A 71 42.79 -38.76 9.76
N LYS A 72 41.58 -39.17 10.19
CA LYS A 72 41.07 -40.54 10.48
C LYS A 72 39.59 -40.38 10.91
N SER A 73 38.63 -41.27 10.64
CA SER A 73 38.60 -42.65 10.12
C SER A 73 37.42 -42.81 9.13
N LEU A 74 37.58 -43.40 7.93
CA LEU A 74 37.71 -44.84 7.58
C LEU A 74 36.35 -45.55 7.41
N ASN A 75 35.95 -45.74 6.14
CA ASN A 75 34.82 -46.59 5.75
C ASN A 75 35.24 -48.06 5.60
N MET A 76 34.28 -48.98 5.81
CA MET A 76 34.27 -50.40 5.39
C MET A 76 32.85 -50.65 4.82
N MET A 77 32.55 -51.61 3.93
CA MET A 77 33.28 -52.81 3.48
C MET A 77 32.72 -53.28 2.12
N GLU A 78 33.51 -53.97 1.28
CA GLU A 78 33.04 -54.59 0.02
C GLU A 78 32.95 -56.14 0.08
N SER A 79 31.84 -56.67 -0.45
CA SER A 79 31.66 -57.83 -1.36
C SER A 79 32.18 -59.29 -1.09
N THR A 80 31.53 -60.23 -1.81
CA THR A 80 31.87 -61.65 -2.16
C THR A 80 31.25 -62.81 -1.33
N PRO A 81 31.14 -64.08 -1.82
CA PRO A 81 30.25 -64.47 -2.94
C PRO A 81 29.56 -65.90 -2.84
N MET A 82 28.63 -66.17 -3.78
CA MET A 82 28.37 -67.46 -4.50
C MET A 82 27.61 -68.70 -3.89
N THR A 83 26.57 -69.11 -4.64
CA THR A 83 26.08 -70.49 -4.96
C THR A 83 25.21 -71.36 -4.01
N ALA A 84 24.30 -72.13 -4.65
CA ALA A 84 23.20 -72.95 -4.12
C ALA A 84 23.58 -74.39 -3.71
N VAL A 85 22.68 -75.14 -3.04
CA VAL A 85 22.41 -76.60 -3.21
C VAL A 85 21.21 -77.15 -2.36
N MET A 86 20.25 -77.78 -3.05
CA MET A 86 19.41 -78.99 -2.76
C MET A 86 18.49 -79.26 -1.51
N LEU A 87 17.24 -79.59 -1.87
CA LEU A 87 16.38 -80.78 -1.55
C LEU A 87 15.71 -81.07 -0.17
N VAL A 88 14.36 -81.01 -0.19
CA VAL A 88 13.36 -82.14 -0.09
C VAL A 88 13.12 -82.88 1.24
N VAL A 89 11.81 -83.14 1.55
CA VAL A 89 11.16 -84.47 1.81
C VAL A 89 9.71 -84.32 2.37
N MET A 90 8.76 -85.13 1.84
CA MET A 90 7.44 -85.57 2.40
C MET A 90 6.24 -84.60 2.55
N LEU A 91 4.96 -85.03 2.38
CA LEU A 91 4.35 -86.11 1.57
C LEU A 91 2.79 -86.02 1.57
N ILE A 92 2.16 -86.26 0.41
CA ILE A 92 0.90 -87.02 0.17
C ILE A 92 -0.32 -86.85 1.11
N LEU A 93 -1.47 -86.42 0.56
CA LEU A 93 -2.64 -87.28 0.29
C LEU A 93 -3.65 -86.64 -0.70
N VAL A 94 -4.08 -87.42 -1.70
CA VAL A 94 -5.17 -87.14 -2.67
C VAL A 94 -6.14 -88.36 -2.62
N PRO A 95 -7.43 -88.26 -2.98
CA PRO A 95 -7.86 -88.67 -4.34
C PRO A 95 -9.04 -87.84 -4.92
N PHE A 96 -8.95 -87.34 -6.16
CA PHE A 96 -9.48 -87.95 -7.41
C PHE A 96 -11.00 -88.20 -7.52
N SER A 97 -11.63 -87.54 -8.50
CA SER A 97 -12.48 -88.20 -9.52
C SER A 97 -12.59 -87.36 -10.79
N LEU A 98 -12.33 -87.95 -11.96
CA LEU A 98 -12.47 -87.31 -13.28
C LEU A 98 -13.87 -87.55 -13.88
N TYR A 99 -14.29 -86.69 -14.82
CA TYR A 99 -14.94 -87.11 -16.07
C TYR A 99 -14.61 -86.11 -17.21
N SER A 100 -14.92 -86.48 -18.45
CA SER A 100 -14.15 -86.05 -19.63
C SER A 100 -14.99 -85.68 -20.87
N MET A 101 -14.37 -84.89 -21.76
CA MET A 101 -14.62 -84.75 -23.21
C MET A 101 -15.75 -83.82 -23.70
N SER A 102 -15.31 -82.65 -24.18
CA SER A 102 -15.64 -82.02 -25.48
C SER A 102 -17.05 -82.11 -26.09
N ASN A 103 -17.62 -80.93 -26.39
CA ASN A 103 -17.97 -80.56 -27.77
C ASN A 103 -17.75 -79.05 -27.95
N ALA A 104 -17.49 -78.61 -29.18
CA ALA A 104 -17.15 -77.23 -29.50
C ALA A 104 -18.38 -76.46 -30.01
N GLU A 105 -18.54 -75.22 -29.53
CA GLU A 105 -19.26 -74.15 -30.22
C GLU A 105 -18.32 -72.95 -30.40
N GLY A 106 -18.68 -72.04 -31.31
CA GLY A 106 -17.71 -71.19 -32.02
C GLY A 106 -17.00 -70.13 -31.18
N ILE A 107 -15.85 -69.67 -31.70
CA ILE A 107 -15.16 -68.49 -31.18
C ILE A 107 -16.05 -67.26 -31.31
N GLN A 108 -16.38 -66.64 -30.17
CA GLN A 108 -16.92 -65.28 -30.13
C GLN A 108 -15.87 -64.31 -30.67
N GLY A 109 -16.29 -63.32 -31.46
CA GLY A 109 -15.38 -62.27 -31.94
C GLY A 109 -14.82 -61.45 -30.77
N PRO A 110 -13.69 -60.74 -30.96
CA PRO A 110 -13.20 -59.80 -29.96
C PRO A 110 -14.29 -58.77 -29.63
N ALA A 111 -14.34 -58.35 -28.37
CA ALA A 111 -15.16 -57.21 -27.97
C ALA A 111 -14.79 -55.99 -28.84
N GLY A 112 -15.78 -55.16 -29.18
CA GLY A 112 -15.49 -53.83 -29.71
C GLY A 112 -14.71 -53.03 -28.68
N GLU A 113 -13.79 -52.16 -29.12
CA GLU A 113 -13.20 -51.20 -28.20
C GLU A 113 -14.30 -50.32 -27.64
N GLY A 114 -14.34 -50.19 -26.31
CA GLY A 114 -15.30 -49.30 -25.67
C GLY A 114 -15.08 -47.88 -26.16
N GLY A 115 -16.17 -47.12 -26.33
CA GLY A 115 -16.06 -45.69 -26.55
C GLY A 115 -15.22 -45.07 -25.43
N THR A 116 -14.37 -44.11 -25.77
CA THR A 116 -13.68 -43.30 -24.76
C THR A 116 -14.74 -42.65 -23.89
N SER A 117 -14.67 -42.85 -22.58
CA SER A 117 -15.45 -42.06 -21.63
C SER A 117 -15.28 -40.58 -21.98
N GLY A 118 -16.38 -39.82 -21.98
CA GLY A 118 -16.29 -38.36 -22.04
C GLY A 118 -15.43 -37.86 -20.88
N GLU A 119 -14.67 -36.79 -21.08
CA GLU A 119 -13.97 -36.16 -19.96
C GLU A 119 -15.00 -35.64 -18.98
N ASN A 120 -14.83 -36.01 -17.70
CA ASN A 120 -15.67 -35.46 -16.63
C ASN A 120 -15.51 -33.94 -16.62
N GLY A 121 -16.62 -33.21 -16.70
CA GLY A 121 -16.61 -31.77 -16.45
C GLY A 121 -16.03 -31.49 -15.06
N THR A 122 -15.16 -30.48 -14.97
CA THR A 122 -14.54 -30.05 -13.72
C THR A 122 -15.57 -29.40 -12.80
N ASN A 123 -16.18 -30.22 -11.94
CA ASN A 123 -17.05 -29.72 -10.87
C ASN A 123 -16.21 -28.93 -9.86
N GLY A 124 -16.48 -27.62 -9.77
CA GLY A 124 -15.92 -26.71 -8.78
C GLY A 124 -14.85 -25.77 -9.35
N SER A 125 -14.89 -24.52 -8.88
CA SER A 125 -13.81 -23.55 -9.09
C SER A 125 -12.52 -24.08 -8.44
N SER A 126 -11.57 -24.55 -9.26
CA SER A 126 -10.24 -24.85 -8.76
C SER A 126 -9.55 -23.54 -8.36
N PHE A 127 -8.96 -23.55 -7.17
CA PHE A 127 -8.21 -22.44 -6.63
C PHE A 127 -6.72 -22.65 -6.90
N HIS A 128 -6.06 -21.63 -7.44
CA HIS A 128 -4.67 -21.69 -7.90
C HIS A 128 -3.82 -20.60 -7.25
N LEU A 129 -2.55 -20.90 -7.04
CA LEU A 129 -1.57 -19.98 -6.47
C LEU A 129 -0.54 -19.60 -7.55
N VAL A 130 -0.32 -18.30 -7.74
CA VAL A 130 0.78 -17.77 -8.54
C VAL A 130 1.61 -16.78 -7.72
N THR A 131 2.89 -16.66 -8.03
CA THR A 131 3.81 -15.79 -7.28
C THR A 131 3.57 -14.31 -7.56
N SER A 132 3.26 -13.94 -8.82
CA SER A 132 3.04 -12.57 -9.28
C SER A 132 2.07 -12.55 -10.45
N ALA A 133 1.53 -11.38 -10.81
CA ALA A 133 0.58 -11.25 -11.93
C ALA A 133 1.14 -11.77 -13.27
N ASP A 134 2.45 -11.62 -13.51
CA ASP A 134 3.14 -12.15 -14.71
C ASP A 134 3.15 -13.68 -14.80
N ALA A 135 2.93 -14.38 -13.68
CA ALA A 135 2.82 -15.83 -13.62
C ALA A 135 1.39 -16.34 -13.83
N LEU A 136 0.40 -15.45 -14.04
CA LEU A 136 -0.95 -15.85 -14.40
C LEU A 136 -0.98 -16.52 -15.80
N PRO A 137 -1.68 -17.65 -15.96
CA PRO A 137 -1.97 -18.21 -17.27
C PRO A 137 -2.85 -17.28 -18.12
N SER A 138 -2.91 -17.53 -19.43
CA SER A 138 -3.85 -16.85 -20.32
C SER A 138 -5.29 -17.17 -19.91
N CYS A 139 -6.11 -16.16 -19.62
CA CYS A 139 -7.53 -16.35 -19.31
C CYS A 139 -8.30 -16.79 -20.57
N ASP A 140 -8.46 -18.10 -20.73
CA ASP A 140 -9.12 -18.77 -21.84
C ASP A 140 -10.25 -19.68 -21.35
N ALA A 141 -10.80 -20.51 -22.24
CA ALA A 141 -11.93 -21.39 -21.93
C ALA A 141 -11.58 -22.53 -20.96
N ASP A 142 -10.31 -22.91 -20.85
CA ASP A 142 -9.87 -24.07 -20.05
C ASP A 142 -9.70 -23.69 -18.58
N ILE A 143 -9.37 -22.41 -18.30
CA ILE A 143 -9.30 -21.84 -16.95
C ILE A 143 -10.44 -20.86 -16.61
N ASN A 144 -11.42 -20.71 -17.49
CA ASN A 144 -12.60 -19.89 -17.21
C ASN A 144 -13.30 -20.39 -15.93
N ASN A 145 -13.74 -19.46 -15.08
CA ASN A 145 -14.34 -19.69 -13.75
C ASN A 145 -13.38 -20.21 -12.66
N GLN A 146 -12.06 -20.14 -12.85
CA GLN A 146 -11.07 -20.49 -11.83
C GLN A 146 -10.59 -19.24 -11.06
N LEU A 147 -10.30 -19.43 -9.77
CA LEU A 147 -9.88 -18.39 -8.83
C LEU A 147 -8.37 -18.50 -8.59
N PHE A 148 -7.65 -17.38 -8.67
CA PHE A 148 -6.21 -17.30 -8.50
C PHE A 148 -5.88 -16.34 -7.36
N PHE A 149 -4.92 -16.71 -6.49
CA PHE A 149 -4.27 -15.78 -5.57
C PHE A 149 -2.88 -15.43 -6.10
N ILE A 150 -2.57 -14.14 -6.04
CA ILE A 150 -1.32 -13.56 -6.50
C ILE A 150 -0.52 -13.12 -5.28
N ALA A 151 0.54 -13.86 -4.96
CA ALA A 151 1.22 -13.73 -3.67
C ALA A 151 1.86 -12.34 -3.47
N VAL A 152 2.60 -11.82 -4.46
CA VAL A 152 3.24 -10.49 -4.39
C VAL A 152 2.24 -9.35 -4.24
N ASP A 153 1.05 -9.46 -4.84
CA ASP A 153 0.03 -8.41 -4.82
C ASP A 153 -0.95 -8.57 -3.65
N ALA A 154 -0.79 -9.62 -2.82
CA ALA A 154 -1.73 -10.06 -1.79
C ALA A 154 -3.21 -10.09 -2.23
N SER A 155 -3.47 -10.35 -3.53
CA SER A 155 -4.77 -10.13 -4.16
C SER A 155 -5.32 -11.38 -4.84
N PHE A 156 -6.64 -11.41 -4.99
CA PHE A 156 -7.37 -12.51 -5.63
C PHE A 156 -7.93 -12.04 -6.98
N GLN A 157 -7.79 -12.86 -8.02
CA GLN A 157 -8.37 -12.62 -9.33
C GLN A 157 -9.11 -13.84 -9.84
N VAL A 158 -10.26 -13.64 -10.49
CA VAL A 158 -11.02 -14.69 -11.16
C VAL A 158 -10.96 -14.51 -12.68
N CYS A 159 -10.72 -15.60 -13.41
CA CYS A 159 -10.82 -15.60 -14.87
C CYS A 159 -12.29 -15.79 -15.26
N GLN A 160 -12.89 -14.82 -15.95
CA GLN A 160 -14.27 -14.90 -16.45
C GLN A 160 -14.37 -14.30 -17.86
N ASN A 161 -14.97 -15.04 -18.80
CA ASN A 161 -15.23 -14.59 -20.18
C ASN A 161 -13.96 -14.08 -20.89
N SER A 162 -12.82 -14.74 -20.67
CA SER A 162 -11.48 -14.34 -21.14
C SER A 162 -10.97 -12.99 -20.61
N MET A 163 -11.50 -12.54 -19.46
CA MET A 163 -11.05 -11.35 -18.73
C MET A 163 -10.70 -11.71 -17.28
N TRP A 164 -9.60 -11.16 -16.78
CA TRP A 164 -9.28 -11.20 -15.35
C TRP A 164 -10.08 -10.13 -14.60
N THR A 165 -10.72 -10.52 -13.49
CA THR A 165 -11.47 -9.62 -12.59
C THR A 165 -10.87 -9.71 -11.20
N SER A 166 -10.47 -8.57 -10.63
CA SER A 166 -9.93 -8.50 -9.26
C SER A 166 -11.05 -8.61 -8.22
N ILE A 167 -10.73 -9.21 -7.07
CA ILE A 167 -11.60 -9.32 -5.90
C ILE A 167 -10.99 -8.49 -4.77
N ASP A 168 -11.77 -7.53 -4.29
CA ASP A 168 -11.38 -6.65 -3.18
C ASP A 168 -11.61 -7.33 -1.83
N LEU A 169 -10.62 -7.21 -0.94
CA LEU A 169 -10.63 -7.72 0.44
C LEU A 169 -10.58 -6.59 1.49
N THR A 170 -10.56 -5.33 1.05
CA THR A 170 -10.58 -4.17 1.94
C THR A 170 -12.02 -3.90 2.40
N GLY A 171 -12.41 -4.61 3.45
CA GLY A 171 -13.70 -4.39 4.09
C GLY A 171 -13.80 -3.05 4.81
N ARG A 172 -14.98 -2.76 5.38
CA ARG A 172 -15.15 -1.56 6.22
C ARG A 172 -14.20 -1.56 7.41
N ALA A 173 -13.83 -0.35 7.86
CA ALA A 173 -13.08 -0.17 9.10
C ALA A 173 -13.92 -0.68 10.28
N GLY A 174 -13.40 -1.71 10.97
CA GLY A 174 -14.11 -2.37 12.06
C GLY A 174 -14.49 -1.42 13.20
N ILE A 175 -15.63 -1.68 13.82
CA ILE A 175 -16.19 -0.82 14.87
C ILE A 175 -15.30 -0.77 16.12
N ASN A 176 -15.09 0.44 16.65
CA ASN A 176 -14.33 0.66 17.88
C ASN A 176 -14.89 -0.17 19.05
N GLY A 177 -13.98 -0.73 19.86
CA GLY A 177 -14.35 -1.31 21.15
C GLY A 177 -15.01 -0.27 22.06
N THR A 178 -16.01 -0.70 22.84
CA THR A 178 -16.69 0.18 23.81
C THR A 178 -15.73 0.69 24.87
N SER A 179 -15.74 2.00 25.14
CA SER A 179 -14.96 2.63 26.21
C SER A 179 -15.13 1.91 27.55
N GLY A 180 -14.04 1.86 28.32
CA GLY A 180 -14.07 1.40 29.71
C GLY A 180 -15.06 2.23 30.54
N VAL A 181 -15.67 1.60 31.55
CA VAL A 181 -16.60 2.29 32.46
C VAL A 181 -15.81 3.28 33.32
N ASP A 182 -16.28 4.52 33.43
CA ASP A 182 -15.65 5.55 34.26
C ASP A 182 -15.42 5.06 35.71
N GLY A 183 -14.32 5.54 36.29
CA GLY A 183 -14.04 5.33 37.71
C GLY A 183 -15.12 5.93 38.59
N ILE A 184 -15.46 5.26 39.69
CA ILE A 184 -16.47 5.75 40.63
C ILE A 184 -15.95 7.02 41.31
N ASP A 185 -16.68 8.14 41.18
CA ASP A 185 -16.35 9.40 41.85
C ASP A 185 -16.08 9.21 43.35
N GLY A 186 -15.05 9.91 43.84
CA GLY A 186 -14.76 10.00 45.27
C GLY A 186 -15.94 10.62 46.02
N VAL A 187 -16.30 10.04 47.18
CA VAL A 187 -17.43 10.54 47.99
C VAL A 187 -17.17 11.98 48.43
N ASN A 188 -18.01 12.91 47.97
CA ASN A 188 -17.98 14.31 48.36
C ASN A 188 -17.91 14.47 49.89
N GLY A 189 -16.94 15.27 50.35
CA GLY A 189 -16.83 15.62 51.77
C GLY A 189 -18.08 16.34 52.26
N THR A 190 -18.51 16.05 53.49
CA THR A 190 -19.68 16.70 54.08
C THR A 190 -19.41 18.20 54.30
N ASN A 191 -20.22 19.06 53.69
CA ASN A 191 -20.14 20.51 53.87
C ASN A 191 -20.12 20.90 55.36
N GLY A 192 -19.12 21.68 55.76
CA GLY A 192 -19.07 22.32 57.07
C GLY A 192 -20.17 23.37 57.22
N VAL A 193 -20.59 23.62 58.47
CA VAL A 193 -21.61 24.64 58.77
C VAL A 193 -21.02 26.04 58.56
N ASP A 194 -21.73 26.92 57.86
CA ASP A 194 -21.26 28.26 57.49
C ASP A 194 -20.68 29.05 58.67
N GLY A 195 -19.39 29.37 58.57
CA GLY A 195 -18.66 30.23 59.49
C GLY A 195 -17.79 31.21 58.70
N SER A 196 -17.48 32.36 59.30
CA SER A 196 -16.68 33.42 58.66
C SER A 196 -15.37 32.89 58.08
N ASN A 197 -15.17 33.09 56.77
CA ASN A 197 -14.17 32.45 55.92
C ASN A 197 -12.80 32.22 56.61
N GLY A 198 -12.47 30.95 56.86
CA GLY A 198 -11.10 30.50 57.10
C GLY A 198 -10.39 30.22 55.77
N ALA A 199 -9.08 29.90 55.84
CA ALA A 199 -8.35 29.41 54.67
C ALA A 199 -8.92 28.05 54.21
N ASP A 200 -8.91 27.83 52.89
CA ASP A 200 -9.47 26.64 52.26
C ASP A 200 -8.83 25.35 52.82
N GLY A 201 -9.64 24.30 52.95
CA GLY A 201 -9.16 22.98 53.37
C GLY A 201 -8.25 22.36 52.32
N GLN A 202 -7.28 21.54 52.74
CA GLN A 202 -6.51 20.74 51.79
C GLN A 202 -7.45 19.81 51.01
N ASN A 203 -7.22 19.71 49.69
CA ASN A 203 -7.93 18.77 48.83
C ASN A 203 -7.84 17.34 49.37
N GLY A 204 -8.87 16.53 49.10
CA GLY A 204 -8.79 15.09 49.31
C GLY A 204 -7.65 14.49 48.47
N ALA A 205 -7.12 13.35 48.92
CA ALA A 205 -6.17 12.60 48.10
C ALA A 205 -6.89 12.07 46.85
N ASP A 206 -6.22 12.15 45.70
CA ASP A 206 -6.75 11.68 44.43
C ASP A 206 -7.11 10.19 44.49
N GLY A 207 -8.12 9.80 43.70
CA GLY A 207 -8.44 8.38 43.51
C GLY A 207 -7.25 7.64 42.89
N THR A 208 -7.08 6.36 43.22
CA THR A 208 -6.13 5.52 42.48
C THR A 208 -6.56 5.45 41.03
N ASN A 209 -5.63 5.66 40.09
CA ASN A 209 -5.85 5.48 38.66
C ASN A 209 -6.58 4.16 38.39
N GLY A 210 -7.47 4.17 37.39
CA GLY A 210 -7.98 2.94 36.81
C GLY A 210 -6.82 2.06 36.33
N VAL A 211 -7.02 0.75 36.32
CA VAL A 211 -6.08 -0.16 35.67
C VAL A 211 -6.06 0.18 34.18
N ASP A 212 -4.88 0.23 33.57
CA ASP A 212 -4.74 0.47 32.13
C ASP A 212 -5.65 -0.49 31.35
N GLY A 213 -6.27 0.04 30.29
CA GLY A 213 -6.99 -0.81 29.35
C GLY A 213 -6.03 -1.85 28.77
N THR A 214 -6.51 -3.10 28.60
CA THR A 214 -5.74 -4.08 27.85
C THR A 214 -5.42 -3.53 26.46
N ASN A 215 -4.17 -3.67 26.01
CA ASN A 215 -3.75 -3.35 24.65
C ASN A 215 -4.81 -3.79 23.63
N GLY A 216 -5.07 -2.97 22.61
CA GLY A 216 -5.99 -3.31 21.53
C GLY A 216 -5.68 -4.71 20.98
N GLY A 217 -6.71 -5.55 20.85
CA GLY A 217 -6.55 -6.88 20.28
C GLY A 217 -6.03 -6.81 18.86
N THR A 218 -5.40 -7.89 18.40
CA THR A 218 -4.93 -8.05 17.00
C THR A 218 -5.99 -7.60 15.98
N GLY A 219 -5.57 -7.16 14.80
CA GLY A 219 -6.49 -6.80 13.72
C GLY A 219 -7.54 -7.89 13.41
N PHE A 220 -8.68 -7.47 12.88
CA PHE A 220 -9.73 -8.37 12.40
C PHE A 220 -9.22 -9.18 11.19
N SER A 221 -9.79 -10.37 10.95
CA SER A 221 -9.37 -11.20 9.81
C SER A 221 -10.21 -10.87 8.58
N SER A 222 -9.59 -10.72 7.41
CA SER A 222 -10.33 -10.73 6.15
C SER A 222 -10.60 -12.17 5.72
N LEU A 223 -11.84 -12.46 5.33
CA LEU A 223 -12.30 -13.79 4.94
C LEU A 223 -12.78 -13.81 3.48
N ILE A 224 -12.56 -14.95 2.83
CA ILE A 224 -13.17 -15.30 1.54
C ILE A 224 -13.95 -16.60 1.74
N ALA A 225 -15.19 -16.57 1.30
CA ALA A 225 -16.21 -17.58 1.50
C ALA A 225 -16.76 -18.03 0.14
N THR A 226 -16.94 -19.34 -0.09
CA THR A 226 -17.64 -19.83 -1.30
C THR A 226 -18.84 -20.71 -1.00
N ARG A 227 -20.01 -20.39 -1.58
CA ARG A 227 -21.19 -21.27 -1.53
C ARG A 227 -21.72 -21.60 -2.91
N THR A 228 -22.22 -22.82 -3.08
CA THR A 228 -22.86 -23.25 -4.33
C THR A 228 -24.37 -23.07 -4.25
N GLU A 229 -24.96 -22.43 -5.26
CA GLU A 229 -26.40 -22.19 -5.35
C GLU A 229 -26.98 -22.78 -6.64
N SER A 230 -28.05 -23.58 -6.50
CA SER A 230 -28.69 -24.28 -7.61
C SER A 230 -29.52 -23.38 -8.53
N THR A 231 -29.83 -22.14 -8.10
CA THR A 231 -30.69 -21.20 -8.84
C THR A 231 -30.22 -19.76 -8.65
N LEU A 232 -29.21 -19.34 -9.41
CA LEU A 232 -28.66 -17.97 -9.39
C LEU A 232 -29.25 -17.13 -10.53
N ALA A 233 -29.66 -15.89 -10.22
CA ALA A 233 -30.19 -14.96 -11.21
C ALA A 233 -29.08 -14.58 -12.21
N GLY A 234 -29.22 -15.01 -13.47
CA GLY A 234 -28.21 -14.85 -14.52
C GLY A 234 -27.48 -16.15 -14.91
N CYS A 235 -27.48 -17.18 -14.06
CA CYS A 235 -26.84 -18.46 -14.35
C CYS A 235 -27.87 -19.56 -14.60
N GLN A 236 -28.03 -20.01 -15.85
CA GLN A 236 -29.07 -20.99 -16.23
C GLN A 236 -28.87 -22.39 -15.62
N ASN A 237 -27.64 -22.74 -15.20
CA ASN A 237 -27.28 -24.06 -14.66
C ASN A 237 -26.80 -24.00 -13.19
N GLY A 238 -27.21 -22.96 -12.45
CA GLY A 238 -26.65 -22.65 -11.12
C GLY A 238 -25.22 -22.11 -11.19
N GLY A 239 -24.59 -21.97 -10.03
CA GLY A 239 -23.24 -21.42 -9.93
C GLY A 239 -22.67 -21.40 -8.50
N THR A 240 -21.48 -20.82 -8.36
CA THR A 240 -20.82 -20.56 -7.07
C THR A 240 -20.86 -19.06 -6.79
N VAL A 241 -21.27 -18.67 -5.58
CA VAL A 241 -21.11 -17.32 -5.05
C VAL A 241 -19.80 -17.29 -4.26
N VAL A 242 -18.95 -16.32 -4.55
CA VAL A 242 -17.75 -15.97 -3.77
C VAL A 242 -18.08 -14.70 -3.00
N GLU A 243 -17.92 -14.71 -1.69
CA GLU A 243 -18.21 -13.58 -0.79
C GLU A 243 -16.92 -13.17 -0.07
N THR A 244 -16.74 -11.87 0.15
CA THR A 244 -15.59 -11.30 0.86
C THR A 244 -16.03 -10.27 1.87
N GLY A 245 -15.27 -10.15 2.95
CA GLY A 245 -15.45 -9.11 3.96
C GLY A 245 -14.57 -9.32 5.20
N VAL A 246 -14.79 -8.49 6.21
CA VAL A 246 -14.03 -8.50 7.46
C VAL A 246 -14.85 -9.16 8.58
N ASP A 247 -14.21 -10.07 9.30
CA ASP A 247 -14.73 -10.72 10.52
C ASP A 247 -14.73 -9.71 11.69
N ASP A 248 -15.73 -8.83 11.69
CA ASP A 248 -15.95 -7.77 12.69
C ASP A 248 -16.19 -8.36 14.09
N ASN A 249 -16.84 -9.52 14.18
CA ASN A 249 -17.24 -10.12 15.45
C ASN A 249 -16.17 -11.05 16.07
N ARG A 250 -15.20 -11.52 15.26
CA ARG A 250 -14.07 -12.41 15.60
C ARG A 250 -14.46 -13.88 15.85
N ASP A 251 -15.57 -14.35 15.29
CA ASP A 251 -15.93 -15.77 15.32
C ASP A 251 -15.29 -16.60 14.18
N ASN A 252 -14.59 -15.93 13.24
CA ASN A 252 -13.97 -16.47 12.03
C ASN A 252 -14.98 -16.89 10.94
N THR A 253 -16.25 -16.49 11.05
CA THR A 253 -17.29 -16.69 10.03
C THR A 253 -17.56 -15.37 9.30
N LEU A 254 -17.96 -15.44 8.02
CA LEU A 254 -18.53 -14.29 7.30
C LEU A 254 -20.05 -14.36 7.36
N THR A 255 -20.69 -13.63 8.29
CA THR A 255 -22.16 -13.55 8.33
C THR A 255 -22.70 -12.55 7.29
N PRO A 256 -23.99 -12.58 6.92
CA PRO A 256 -24.54 -11.68 5.89
C PRO A 256 -24.42 -10.18 6.18
N ASP A 257 -24.24 -9.79 7.45
CA ASP A 257 -24.01 -8.40 7.85
C ASP A 257 -22.51 -7.98 7.75
N GLU A 258 -21.61 -8.95 7.56
CA GLU A 258 -20.15 -8.79 7.40
C GLU A 258 -19.68 -8.96 5.94
N VAL A 259 -20.58 -9.35 5.01
CA VAL A 259 -20.27 -9.44 3.57
C VAL A 259 -20.16 -8.04 2.97
N ASP A 260 -18.94 -7.60 2.66
CA ASP A 260 -18.65 -6.34 1.98
C ASP A 260 -18.86 -6.44 0.45
N SER A 261 -18.55 -7.60 -0.16
CA SER A 261 -18.65 -7.81 -1.61
C SER A 261 -18.95 -9.26 -1.98
N PHE A 262 -19.52 -9.49 -3.17
CA PHE A 262 -19.71 -10.82 -3.73
C PHE A 262 -19.59 -10.88 -5.25
N VAL A 263 -19.13 -12.03 -5.76
CA VAL A 263 -18.98 -12.35 -7.18
C VAL A 263 -19.69 -13.66 -7.49
N VAL A 264 -20.43 -13.71 -8.59
CA VAL A 264 -21.14 -14.91 -9.05
C VAL A 264 -20.36 -15.58 -10.18
N VAL A 265 -20.21 -16.90 -10.08
CA VAL A 265 -19.50 -17.76 -11.04
C VAL A 265 -20.49 -18.78 -11.61
N CYS A 266 -20.94 -18.59 -12.85
CA CYS A 266 -21.96 -19.47 -13.46
C CYS A 266 -21.38 -20.80 -13.94
N ASN A 267 -22.13 -21.89 -13.73
CA ASN A 267 -21.80 -23.20 -14.29
C ASN A 267 -21.93 -23.20 -15.84
N GLY A 268 -21.03 -23.93 -16.51
CA GLY A 268 -21.08 -24.13 -17.97
C GLY A 268 -22.30 -24.92 -18.44
N ALA A 269 -22.50 -24.99 -19.76
CA ALA A 269 -23.50 -25.88 -20.35
C ALA A 269 -23.01 -27.33 -20.31
N SER A 270 -23.88 -28.27 -19.92
CA SER A 270 -23.58 -29.70 -20.03
C SER A 270 -23.22 -30.07 -21.46
N GLY A 271 -22.17 -30.86 -21.64
CA GLY A 271 -21.86 -31.46 -22.94
C GLY A 271 -23.04 -32.30 -23.45
N GLN A 272 -23.21 -32.35 -24.78
CA GLN A 272 -24.12 -33.32 -25.38
C GLN A 272 -23.46 -34.70 -25.28
N ASP A 273 -24.14 -35.67 -24.69
CA ASP A 273 -23.70 -37.06 -24.70
C ASP A 273 -23.52 -37.55 -26.15
N GLY A 274 -22.49 -38.35 -26.38
CA GLY A 274 -22.34 -39.06 -27.66
C GLY A 274 -23.48 -40.07 -27.83
N THR A 275 -23.95 -40.28 -29.06
CA THR A 275 -24.94 -41.35 -29.31
C THR A 275 -24.33 -42.72 -29.04
N ASP A 276 -24.90 -43.46 -28.10
CA ASP A 276 -24.45 -44.80 -27.73
C ASP A 276 -24.38 -45.77 -28.91
N GLY A 277 -23.41 -46.69 -28.84
CA GLY A 277 -23.38 -47.88 -29.68
C GLY A 277 -24.45 -48.88 -29.24
N ALA A 278 -24.88 -49.78 -30.14
CA ALA A 278 -25.84 -50.82 -29.76
C ALA A 278 -25.20 -51.89 -28.87
N ASP A 279 -25.74 -52.10 -27.67
CA ASP A 279 -25.15 -52.92 -26.62
C ASP A 279 -25.08 -54.43 -26.92
N GLY A 280 -24.14 -55.10 -26.25
CA GLY A 280 -24.18 -56.54 -26.03
C GLY A 280 -25.10 -56.91 -24.87
N ALA A 281 -25.36 -58.19 -24.64
CA ALA A 281 -26.13 -58.61 -23.47
C ALA A 281 -25.25 -58.61 -22.20
N ASP A 282 -25.63 -57.80 -21.22
CA ASP A 282 -24.80 -57.52 -20.03
C ASP A 282 -24.66 -58.70 -19.07
N GLY A 283 -23.55 -58.68 -18.32
CA GLY A 283 -23.44 -59.42 -17.07
C GLY A 283 -24.19 -58.70 -15.95
N ALA A 284 -24.53 -59.38 -14.85
CA ALA A 284 -25.12 -58.71 -13.71
C ALA A 284 -24.10 -57.75 -13.07
N ASP A 285 -24.47 -56.47 -12.95
CA ASP A 285 -23.62 -55.43 -12.41
C ASP A 285 -23.17 -55.73 -10.96
N GLY A 286 -21.95 -55.29 -10.64
CA GLY A 286 -21.57 -55.12 -9.24
C GLY A 286 -22.38 -53.98 -8.65
N ALA A 287 -22.68 -54.04 -7.34
CA ALA A 287 -23.27 -52.87 -6.68
C ALA A 287 -22.32 -51.68 -6.81
N ASP A 288 -22.85 -50.54 -7.26
CA ASP A 288 -22.09 -49.31 -7.40
C ASP A 288 -21.37 -48.97 -6.09
N GLY A 289 -20.14 -48.46 -6.21
CA GLY A 289 -19.54 -47.74 -5.11
C GLY A 289 -20.42 -46.55 -4.76
N ALA A 290 -20.60 -46.24 -3.47
CA ALA A 290 -21.36 -45.06 -3.08
C ALA A 290 -20.79 -43.83 -3.80
N ASP A 291 -21.67 -43.05 -4.44
CA ASP A 291 -21.29 -41.84 -5.17
C ASP A 291 -20.39 -40.96 -4.30
N GLY A 292 -19.32 -40.43 -4.91
CA GLY A 292 -18.47 -39.45 -4.25
C GLY A 292 -19.34 -38.27 -3.81
N SER A 293 -19.41 -38.04 -2.50
CA SER A 293 -20.33 -37.06 -1.90
C SER A 293 -20.18 -35.69 -2.55
N SER A 294 -21.15 -35.30 -3.37
CA SER A 294 -21.40 -33.91 -3.76
C SER A 294 -22.03 -33.15 -2.59
N THR A 295 -21.33 -33.18 -1.45
CA THR A 295 -21.56 -32.22 -0.38
C THR A 295 -21.35 -30.83 -0.95
N LEU A 296 -22.22 -29.91 -0.58
CA LEU A 296 -21.89 -28.50 -0.57
C LEU A 296 -20.60 -28.39 0.24
N THR A 297 -19.47 -28.08 -0.38
CA THR A 297 -18.18 -27.87 0.28
C THR A 297 -17.77 -26.44 0.05
N MET A 298 -17.64 -25.70 1.14
CA MET A 298 -17.26 -24.30 1.13
C MET A 298 -15.74 -24.20 1.21
N THR A 299 -15.12 -23.46 0.30
CA THR A 299 -13.69 -23.15 0.40
C THR A 299 -13.57 -21.86 1.18
N VAL A 300 -12.82 -21.89 2.28
CA VAL A 300 -12.54 -20.70 3.09
C VAL A 300 -11.06 -20.35 2.98
N ALA A 301 -10.77 -19.07 2.74
CA ALA A 301 -9.44 -18.49 2.87
C ALA A 301 -9.48 -17.37 3.90
N ARG A 302 -8.46 -17.32 4.75
CA ARG A 302 -8.30 -16.36 5.85
C ARG A 302 -6.90 -15.75 5.77
N LEU A 303 -6.84 -14.42 5.74
CA LEU A 303 -5.60 -13.68 5.94
C LEU A 303 -5.57 -13.11 7.37
N SER A 304 -4.44 -13.25 8.06
CA SER A 304 -4.28 -12.85 9.47
C SER A 304 -2.84 -12.46 9.79
N ILE A 305 -2.61 -11.76 10.90
CA ILE A 305 -1.25 -11.43 11.35
C ILE A 305 -0.50 -12.72 11.73
N ALA A 306 0.71 -12.91 11.21
CA ALA A 306 1.53 -14.07 11.53
C ALA A 306 1.92 -14.12 13.01
N PRO A 307 1.70 -15.26 13.71
CA PRO A 307 2.22 -15.45 15.06
C PRO A 307 3.75 -15.33 15.11
N ALA A 308 4.27 -14.55 16.05
CA ALA A 308 5.71 -14.26 16.17
C ALA A 308 6.63 -15.50 16.29
N TYR A 309 6.10 -16.65 16.70
CA TYR A 309 6.87 -17.90 16.76
C TYR A 309 7.16 -18.53 15.38
N LEU A 310 6.49 -18.06 14.30
CA LEU A 310 6.74 -18.51 12.93
C LEU A 310 7.96 -17.85 12.28
N GLY A 311 8.54 -16.82 12.90
CA GLY A 311 9.90 -16.37 12.58
C GLY A 311 10.05 -15.22 11.59
N CYS A 312 8.97 -14.56 11.16
CA CYS A 312 9.10 -13.25 10.53
C CYS A 312 9.67 -12.26 11.56
N ASN A 313 10.82 -11.64 11.26
CA ASN A 313 11.51 -10.73 12.17
C ASN A 313 10.93 -9.29 12.09
N GLY A 314 9.60 -9.18 12.07
CA GLY A 314 8.85 -7.97 11.74
C GLY A 314 7.39 -8.26 11.39
N THR A 315 6.82 -7.48 10.47
CA THR A 315 5.46 -7.68 9.95
C THR A 315 5.39 -8.91 9.04
N GLY A 316 4.61 -9.91 9.46
CA GLY A 316 4.30 -11.08 8.65
C GLY A 316 2.80 -11.36 8.62
N GLU A 317 2.34 -12.00 7.56
CA GLU A 317 0.96 -12.44 7.38
C GLU A 317 0.91 -13.97 7.30
N LEU A 318 -0.16 -14.55 7.84
CA LEU A 318 -0.48 -15.97 7.78
C LEU A 318 -1.77 -16.14 6.97
N LEU A 319 -1.61 -16.67 5.76
CA LEU A 319 -2.70 -17.05 4.87
C LEU A 319 -3.04 -18.52 5.09
N GLN A 320 -4.24 -18.79 5.60
CA GLN A 320 -4.75 -20.13 5.86
C GLN A 320 -5.89 -20.45 4.89
N GLN A 321 -5.90 -21.67 4.35
CA GLN A 321 -6.85 -22.07 3.30
C GLN A 321 -7.31 -23.51 3.53
N GLY A 322 -8.58 -23.80 3.24
CA GLY A 322 -9.07 -25.17 3.27
C GLY A 322 -10.54 -25.33 2.91
N MET A 323 -11.08 -26.51 3.21
CA MET A 323 -12.47 -26.87 2.95
C MET A 323 -13.24 -26.94 4.27
N ASP A 324 -14.15 -26.00 4.47
CA ASP A 324 -15.16 -26.05 5.51
C ASP A 324 -16.11 -27.24 5.22
N ASN A 325 -15.85 -28.34 5.91
CA ASN A 325 -16.43 -29.67 5.66
C ASN A 325 -16.59 -30.53 6.93
N GLY A 326 -16.34 -29.96 8.11
CA GLY A 326 -16.42 -30.60 9.42
C GLY A 326 -15.23 -31.47 9.80
N ALA A 327 -14.10 -31.39 9.07
CA ALA A 327 -12.91 -32.18 9.37
C ALA A 327 -12.32 -31.83 10.75
N GLY A 328 -11.74 -32.84 11.41
CA GLY A 328 -11.13 -32.68 12.74
C GLY A 328 -12.09 -32.29 13.88
N ASN A 329 -13.39 -32.59 13.74
CA ASN A 329 -14.50 -32.17 14.62
C ASN A 329 -14.93 -30.71 14.44
N GLY A 330 -14.65 -30.11 13.28
CA GLY A 330 -15.21 -28.82 12.90
C GLY A 330 -16.71 -28.85 12.58
N ILE A 331 -17.29 -27.68 12.26
CA ILE A 331 -18.70 -27.51 11.93
C ILE A 331 -18.86 -27.15 10.44
N ALA A 332 -19.06 -28.19 9.62
CA ALA A 332 -19.28 -28.04 8.18
C ALA A 332 -20.32 -26.96 7.81
N LEU A 333 -19.95 -26.10 6.85
CA LEU A 333 -20.73 -25.01 6.28
C LEU A 333 -21.07 -23.90 7.27
N ASN A 334 -20.17 -23.61 8.21
CA ASN A 334 -20.26 -22.44 9.09
C ASN A 334 -19.51 -21.21 8.56
N GLY A 335 -18.74 -21.34 7.48
CA GLY A 335 -17.95 -20.26 6.88
C GLY A 335 -16.67 -19.91 7.64
N ALA A 336 -16.30 -20.70 8.65
CA ALA A 336 -15.02 -20.62 9.34
C ALA A 336 -14.05 -21.69 8.83
N LEU A 337 -12.77 -21.52 9.14
CA LEU A 337 -11.73 -22.50 8.82
C LEU A 337 -11.09 -23.03 10.09
N GLU A 338 -11.56 -24.20 10.54
CA GLU A 338 -11.12 -24.78 11.80
C GLU A 338 -9.88 -25.67 11.63
N SER A 339 -9.18 -25.96 12.73
CA SER A 339 -7.85 -26.59 12.69
C SER A 339 -7.76 -27.95 11.98
N GLY A 340 -8.89 -28.64 11.78
CA GLY A 340 -8.98 -29.89 11.02
C GLY A 340 -9.28 -29.74 9.54
N GLU A 341 -9.68 -28.54 9.12
CA GLU A 341 -10.19 -28.18 7.78
C GLU A 341 -9.15 -27.43 6.96
N ILE A 342 -8.17 -26.80 7.64
CA ILE A 342 -6.99 -26.19 7.02
C ILE A 342 -6.26 -27.24 6.18
N ILE A 343 -6.17 -26.98 4.87
CA ILE A 343 -5.44 -27.78 3.88
C ILE A 343 -4.04 -27.20 3.65
N SER A 344 -3.92 -25.86 3.72
CA SER A 344 -2.67 -25.14 3.51
C SER A 344 -2.54 -23.99 4.51
N SER A 345 -1.32 -23.73 4.96
CA SER A 345 -0.94 -22.51 5.66
C SER A 345 0.34 -21.97 5.04
N MET A 346 0.33 -20.68 4.75
CA MET A 346 1.44 -19.95 4.12
C MET A 346 1.79 -18.75 4.98
N LEU A 347 3.05 -18.67 5.36
CA LEU A 347 3.67 -17.56 6.05
C LEU A 347 4.30 -16.62 5.01
N ILE A 348 3.86 -15.37 5.00
CA ILE A 348 4.40 -14.29 4.16
C ILE A 348 5.18 -13.37 5.10
N CYS A 349 6.51 -13.41 5.05
CA CYS A 349 7.37 -12.52 5.82
C CYS A 349 7.81 -11.33 4.95
N THR A 350 7.52 -10.11 5.37
CA THR A 350 8.11 -8.92 4.73
C THR A 350 9.46 -8.62 5.41
N ASN A 351 10.53 -8.73 4.64
CA ASN A 351 11.88 -8.33 5.04
C ASN A 351 12.15 -6.90 4.59
N ALA A 352 12.71 -6.09 5.48
CA ALA A 352 13.26 -4.77 5.19
C ALA A 352 14.78 -4.87 5.00
N GLU A 353 15.32 -4.32 3.91
CA GLU A 353 16.75 -4.19 3.69
C GLU A 353 17.09 -2.73 3.39
N VAL A 354 18.08 -2.18 4.09
CA VAL A 354 18.60 -0.82 3.90
C VAL A 354 19.96 -0.91 3.23
N GLU A 355 20.11 -0.23 2.10
CA GLU A 355 21.35 -0.20 1.32
C GLU A 355 21.74 1.22 0.92
N LEU A 356 23.05 1.45 0.79
CA LEU A 356 23.61 2.64 0.17
C LEU A 356 23.43 2.53 -1.35
N VAL A 357 22.78 3.52 -1.97
CA VAL A 357 22.54 3.52 -3.44
C VAL A 357 23.84 3.80 -4.19
N GLU A 358 24.50 4.91 -3.84
CA GLU A 358 25.83 5.27 -4.33
C GLU A 358 26.48 6.27 -3.37
N ASP A 359 27.78 6.13 -3.10
CA ASP A 359 28.60 7.17 -2.50
C ASP A 359 28.97 8.19 -3.60
N LEU A 360 28.23 9.29 -3.66
CA LEU A 360 28.38 10.30 -4.69
C LEU A 360 29.57 11.23 -4.43
N ASN A 361 30.11 11.26 -3.20
CA ASN A 361 31.24 12.11 -2.85
C ASN A 361 32.24 11.40 -1.91
N PRO A 362 33.07 10.45 -2.41
CA PRO A 362 33.93 9.58 -1.57
C PRO A 362 35.08 10.25 -0.80
N LEU A 363 35.06 11.58 -0.67
CA LEU A 363 35.98 12.39 0.11
C LEU A 363 35.31 13.12 1.29
N THR A 364 33.99 13.29 1.27
CA THR A 364 33.16 13.97 2.29
C THR A 364 31.70 13.44 2.18
N HIS A 365 30.68 14.29 2.34
CA HIS A 365 29.25 14.00 2.13
C HIS A 365 28.70 14.52 0.79
N SER A 366 27.71 13.84 0.22
CA SER A 366 26.92 14.31 -0.92
C SER A 366 25.68 15.11 -0.52
N ASN A 367 25.20 14.96 0.73
CA ASN A 367 24.06 15.68 1.31
C ASN A 367 22.80 15.67 0.41
N PRO A 368 22.27 14.49 0.02
CA PRO A 368 21.10 14.44 -0.84
C PRO A 368 19.86 14.98 -0.11
N ALA A 369 19.06 15.81 -0.79
CA ALA A 369 17.87 16.48 -0.24
C ALA A 369 16.98 17.04 -1.37
N ASN A 370 15.83 17.60 -1.02
CA ASN A 370 14.78 18.08 -1.92
C ASN A 370 14.37 17.03 -2.96
N PHE A 371 14.03 15.84 -2.49
CA PHE A 371 13.61 14.73 -3.34
C PHE A 371 12.24 14.99 -3.97
N VAL A 372 12.11 14.69 -5.26
CA VAL A 372 10.84 14.73 -6.01
C VAL A 372 10.84 13.63 -7.07
N SER A 373 9.67 13.32 -7.65
CA SER A 373 9.57 12.38 -8.79
C SER A 373 8.76 12.96 -9.93
N ILE A 374 9.19 12.67 -11.16
CA ILE A 374 8.43 12.89 -12.39
C ILE A 374 8.50 11.58 -13.17
N ASN A 375 7.36 10.91 -13.35
CA ASN A 375 7.29 9.56 -13.93
C ASN A 375 8.23 8.58 -13.19
N SER A 376 8.98 7.76 -13.93
CA SER A 376 9.99 6.79 -13.46
C SER A 376 11.37 7.41 -13.15
N THR A 377 11.44 8.72 -12.92
CA THR A 377 12.69 9.41 -12.57
C THR A 377 12.53 10.13 -11.23
N MET A 378 13.40 9.81 -10.28
CA MET A 378 13.57 10.60 -9.06
C MET A 378 14.60 11.70 -9.30
N TYR A 379 14.30 12.92 -8.87
CA TYR A 379 15.23 14.05 -8.88
C TYR A 379 15.50 14.50 -7.46
N PHE A 380 16.74 14.92 -7.20
CA PHE A 380 17.17 15.40 -5.90
C PHE A 380 18.33 16.38 -6.03
N THR A 381 18.56 17.19 -5.01
CA THR A 381 19.76 18.03 -4.89
C THR A 381 20.85 17.27 -4.16
N ALA A 382 22.08 17.29 -4.68
CA ALA A 382 23.26 16.69 -4.04
C ALA A 382 24.56 17.31 -4.59
N ASN A 383 25.70 16.90 -4.02
CA ASN A 383 27.03 17.31 -4.47
C ASN A 383 27.99 16.12 -4.61
N ASN A 384 28.94 16.18 -5.54
CA ASN A 384 29.99 15.17 -5.73
C ASN A 384 31.40 15.69 -5.41
N GLY A 385 31.50 16.66 -4.50
CA GLY A 385 32.74 17.37 -4.16
C GLY A 385 33.29 18.30 -5.26
N SER A 386 32.84 18.16 -6.51
CA SER A 386 33.27 18.99 -7.66
C SER A 386 32.15 19.88 -8.21
N ALA A 387 30.91 19.43 -8.14
CA ALA A 387 29.70 20.13 -8.57
C ALA A 387 28.57 19.94 -7.55
N ASN A 388 27.65 20.91 -7.53
CA ASN A 388 26.39 20.87 -6.81
C ASN A 388 25.28 21.06 -7.85
N GLY A 389 24.08 20.55 -7.58
CA GLY A 389 22.90 20.84 -8.40
C GLY A 389 21.85 19.73 -8.35
N ILE A 390 21.09 19.59 -9.43
CA ILE A 390 20.04 18.57 -9.55
C ILE A 390 20.64 17.30 -10.16
N TRP A 391 20.40 16.19 -9.48
CA TRP A 391 20.72 14.84 -9.90
C TRP A 391 19.42 14.09 -10.24
N ALA A 392 19.52 13.16 -11.17
CA ALA A 392 18.45 12.25 -11.54
C ALA A 392 18.88 10.80 -11.24
N TYR A 393 18.00 10.05 -10.60
CA TYR A 393 18.08 8.60 -10.45
C TYR A 393 17.01 7.95 -11.34
N GLU A 394 17.43 7.11 -12.27
CA GLU A 394 16.56 6.39 -13.19
C GLU A 394 17.18 5.02 -13.54
N ASN A 395 16.37 3.96 -13.50
CA ASN A 395 16.80 2.60 -13.86
C ASN A 395 18.11 2.16 -13.16
N GLY A 396 18.30 2.54 -11.90
CA GLY A 396 19.50 2.23 -11.11
C GLY A 396 20.75 3.06 -11.41
N ASN A 397 20.66 4.12 -12.22
CA ASN A 397 21.79 5.01 -12.54
C ASN A 397 21.56 6.42 -12.00
N ILE A 398 22.58 7.00 -11.35
CA ILE A 398 22.58 8.40 -10.93
C ILE A 398 23.33 9.27 -11.96
N SER A 399 22.80 10.47 -12.25
CA SER A 399 23.46 11.43 -13.15
C SER A 399 23.20 12.88 -12.76
N LEU A 400 24.21 13.75 -12.89
CA LEU A 400 24.08 15.19 -12.69
C LEU A 400 23.40 15.81 -13.92
N VAL A 401 22.16 16.29 -13.76
CA VAL A 401 21.33 16.81 -14.86
C VAL A 401 21.29 18.34 -14.93
N TYR A 402 21.57 19.02 -13.82
CA TYR A 402 21.79 20.47 -13.75
C TYR A 402 22.92 20.78 -12.76
N SER A 403 23.88 21.61 -13.14
CA SER A 403 24.96 22.09 -12.27
C SER A 403 24.73 23.55 -11.87
N GLY A 404 24.53 23.82 -10.59
CA GLY A 404 24.24 25.16 -10.07
C GLY A 404 23.86 25.16 -8.59
N SER A 405 23.51 26.35 -8.07
CA SER A 405 22.96 26.48 -6.72
C SER A 405 21.45 26.22 -6.76
N VAL A 406 21.00 25.27 -5.94
CA VAL A 406 19.59 24.87 -5.78
C VAL A 406 19.31 24.82 -4.29
N LEU A 407 18.32 25.60 -3.83
CA LEU A 407 17.99 25.77 -2.41
C LEU A 407 16.67 25.09 -2.02
N SER A 408 15.81 24.83 -3.00
CA SER A 408 14.59 24.04 -2.89
C SER A 408 14.27 23.44 -4.26
N LEU A 409 13.68 22.25 -4.35
CA LEU A 409 13.31 21.61 -5.62
C LEU A 409 11.87 21.10 -5.53
N HIS A 410 11.04 21.37 -6.55
CA HIS A 410 9.64 20.97 -6.59
C HIS A 410 9.30 20.42 -7.99
N ALA A 411 8.54 19.33 -8.06
CA ALA A 411 7.96 18.85 -9.30
C ALA A 411 6.69 19.64 -9.64
N VAL A 412 6.62 20.17 -10.85
CA VAL A 412 5.48 20.95 -11.38
C VAL A 412 5.02 20.35 -12.69
N GLY A 413 4.39 19.18 -12.60
CA GLY A 413 3.99 18.39 -13.76
C GLY A 413 5.21 17.77 -14.43
N PRO A 414 5.46 18.01 -15.74
CA PRO A 414 6.63 17.47 -16.44
C PRO A 414 7.94 18.25 -16.16
N GLN A 415 7.86 19.40 -15.47
CA GLN A 415 9.00 20.30 -15.20
C GLN A 415 9.40 20.27 -13.74
N LEU A 416 10.63 20.69 -13.46
CA LEU A 416 11.10 21.01 -12.11
C LEU A 416 11.15 22.52 -11.93
N MET A 417 10.69 23.04 -10.80
CA MET A 417 10.88 24.43 -10.40
C MET A 417 11.67 24.53 -9.09
N PHE A 418 12.54 25.52 -9.00
CA PHE A 418 13.47 25.65 -7.89
C PHE A 418 13.82 27.10 -7.55
N ALA A 419 14.13 27.33 -6.27
CA ALA A 419 14.87 28.51 -5.86
C ALA A 419 16.36 28.26 -6.11
N GLY A 420 17.00 29.07 -6.95
CA GLY A 420 18.43 28.98 -7.25
C GLY A 420 19.13 30.33 -7.10
N GLN A 421 20.46 30.36 -7.19
CA GLN A 421 21.24 31.60 -7.11
C GLN A 421 21.77 32.06 -8.47
N ASP A 422 21.63 33.36 -8.76
CA ASP A 422 22.26 34.00 -9.91
C ASP A 422 23.79 34.16 -9.73
N LEU A 423 24.48 34.64 -10.77
CA LEU A 423 25.93 34.89 -10.73
C LEU A 423 26.36 35.98 -9.71
N SER A 424 25.41 36.69 -9.10
CA SER A 424 25.61 37.65 -8.01
C SER A 424 25.16 37.11 -6.64
N LEU A 425 24.90 35.80 -6.54
CA LEU A 425 24.41 35.07 -5.36
C LEU A 425 22.98 35.45 -4.90
N ARG A 426 22.19 36.13 -5.75
CA ARG A 426 20.80 36.48 -5.45
C ARG A 426 19.88 35.29 -5.65
N VAL A 427 18.93 35.08 -4.75
CA VAL A 427 17.95 33.99 -4.88
C VAL A 427 16.85 34.36 -5.87
N LYS A 428 16.64 33.50 -6.87
CA LYS A 428 15.75 33.68 -8.03
C LYS A 428 14.98 32.40 -8.35
N PRO A 429 13.81 32.50 -9.00
CA PRO A 429 13.07 31.33 -9.48
C PRO A 429 13.67 30.81 -10.79
N PHE A 430 13.85 29.51 -10.87
CA PHE A 430 14.32 28.80 -12.06
C PHE A 430 13.37 27.64 -12.40
N VAL A 431 13.40 27.27 -13.68
CA VAL A 431 12.80 26.04 -14.20
C VAL A 431 13.91 25.17 -14.76
N TYR A 432 13.78 23.85 -14.59
CA TYR A 432 14.50 22.84 -15.35
C TYR A 432 13.49 21.96 -16.10
N GLU A 433 13.77 21.72 -17.38
CA GLU A 433 12.95 20.95 -18.30
C GLU A 433 13.66 19.63 -18.64
N PRO A 434 13.29 18.51 -18.02
CA PRO A 434 13.93 17.22 -18.25
C PRO A 434 13.87 16.77 -19.71
N SER A 435 12.79 17.06 -20.43
CA SER A 435 12.57 16.56 -21.80
C SER A 435 13.61 17.05 -22.82
N ASN A 436 14.33 18.13 -22.52
CA ASN A 436 15.39 18.68 -23.37
C ASN A 436 16.66 19.07 -22.60
N ALA A 437 16.73 18.76 -21.29
CA ALA A 437 17.81 19.09 -20.37
C ALA A 437 18.22 20.57 -20.36
N THR A 438 17.25 21.50 -20.45
CA THR A 438 17.51 22.94 -20.34
C THR A 438 17.06 23.51 -19.00
N ALA A 439 17.76 24.55 -18.55
CA ALA A 439 17.37 25.33 -17.38
C ALA A 439 17.33 26.81 -17.74
N TRP A 440 16.37 27.55 -17.17
CA TRP A 440 16.29 29.00 -17.31
C TRP A 440 15.79 29.65 -16.02
N GLN A 441 16.23 30.89 -15.79
CA GLN A 441 15.64 31.74 -14.77
C GLN A 441 14.29 32.25 -15.28
N ILE A 442 13.26 32.25 -14.43
CA ILE A 442 12.02 32.98 -14.74
C ILE A 442 12.34 34.49 -14.73
N ASN A 443 11.60 35.25 -15.55
CA ASN A 443 11.82 36.70 -15.72
C ASN A 443 11.96 37.43 -14.37
N GLU A 444 12.85 38.42 -14.34
CA GLU A 444 13.23 39.17 -13.14
C GLU A 444 12.04 39.74 -12.35
N ILE A 445 11.63 39.04 -11.29
CA ILE A 445 10.58 39.47 -10.35
C ILE A 445 11.05 40.67 -9.51
N PHE A 446 12.30 40.62 -9.01
CA PHE A 446 12.90 41.71 -8.23
C PHE A 446 14.23 42.15 -8.85
N PRO A 447 14.22 43.15 -9.75
CA PRO A 447 15.43 43.62 -10.41
C PRO A 447 16.50 44.13 -9.43
N GLY A 448 17.65 43.47 -9.42
CA GLY A 448 18.85 43.89 -8.67
C GLY A 448 18.99 43.32 -7.25
N ASP A 449 17.99 42.64 -6.72
CA ASP A 449 18.00 42.00 -5.39
C ASP A 449 17.39 40.57 -5.45
N SER A 450 17.30 39.85 -4.33
CA SER A 450 16.75 38.49 -4.26
C SER A 450 15.23 38.49 -4.12
N SER A 451 14.53 37.66 -4.88
CA SER A 451 13.07 37.49 -4.79
C SER A 451 12.64 36.37 -3.84
N TYR A 452 13.58 35.51 -3.42
CA TYR A 452 13.37 34.40 -2.45
C TYR A 452 12.11 33.55 -2.71
N PRO A 453 11.91 33.02 -3.92
CA PRO A 453 10.69 32.27 -4.22
C PRO A 453 10.62 30.97 -3.42
N GLY A 454 9.40 30.52 -3.13
CA GLY A 454 9.14 29.23 -2.51
C GLY A 454 7.66 28.84 -2.61
N GLU A 455 7.33 27.64 -2.13
CA GLU A 455 5.97 27.08 -2.14
C GLU A 455 5.43 26.91 -3.57
N PHE A 456 6.16 26.19 -4.44
CA PHE A 456 5.75 26.01 -5.83
C PHE A 456 4.61 24.98 -5.96
N THR A 457 3.38 25.45 -6.16
CA THR A 457 2.18 24.61 -6.25
C THR A 457 1.58 24.67 -7.65
N LEU A 458 1.50 23.53 -8.36
CA LEU A 458 0.87 23.45 -9.67
C LEU A 458 -0.66 23.30 -9.56
N LEU A 459 -1.39 24.12 -10.31
CA LEU A 459 -2.83 23.96 -10.58
C LEU A 459 -3.08 24.02 -12.09
N GLY A 460 -3.47 22.88 -12.67
CA GLY A 460 -3.64 22.74 -14.11
C GLY A 460 -2.29 22.92 -14.84
N THR A 461 -2.10 24.08 -15.48
CA THR A 461 -0.85 24.46 -16.16
C THR A 461 -0.15 25.66 -15.52
N THR A 462 -0.74 26.24 -14.48
CA THR A 462 -0.22 27.43 -13.79
C THR A 462 0.40 27.03 -12.45
N VAL A 463 1.66 27.39 -12.24
CA VAL A 463 2.37 27.24 -10.96
C VAL A 463 2.20 28.51 -10.15
N PHE A 464 1.61 28.39 -8.97
CA PHE A 464 1.52 29.46 -7.98
C PHE A 464 2.70 29.36 -7.02
N PHE A 465 3.22 30.50 -6.56
CA PHE A 465 4.34 30.55 -5.63
C PHE A 465 4.42 31.88 -4.88
N SER A 466 5.06 31.89 -3.73
CA SER A 466 5.40 33.11 -3.00
C SER A 466 6.67 33.74 -3.60
N ALA A 467 6.73 35.07 -3.75
CA ALA A 467 7.99 35.79 -4.06
C ALA A 467 7.91 37.28 -3.68
N ARG A 468 9.06 37.91 -3.44
CA ARG A 468 9.20 39.36 -3.21
C ARG A 468 9.58 40.08 -4.49
N ASP A 469 9.06 41.29 -4.69
CA ASP A 469 9.38 42.15 -5.84
C ASP A 469 10.08 43.47 -5.47
N SER A 470 10.16 43.78 -4.18
CA SER A 470 10.62 45.06 -3.67
C SER A 470 11.14 44.98 -2.23
N VAL A 471 11.86 46.01 -1.78
CA VAL A 471 12.32 46.15 -0.38
C VAL A 471 11.17 46.56 0.56
N GLY A 472 9.96 46.82 0.03
CA GLY A 472 8.80 47.30 0.78
C GLY A 472 8.99 48.67 1.45
N SER A 473 7.97 49.13 2.17
CA SER A 473 8.03 50.40 2.93
C SER A 473 8.82 50.28 4.25
N THR A 474 9.09 49.07 4.71
CA THR A 474 9.72 48.74 6.00
C THR A 474 11.20 48.34 5.89
N GLY A 475 11.74 48.23 4.67
CA GLY A 475 13.08 47.69 4.43
C GLY A 475 13.15 46.16 4.40
N MET A 476 12.01 45.46 4.53
CA MET A 476 11.94 43.99 4.60
C MET A 476 10.86 43.38 3.68
N GLY A 477 10.50 44.05 2.58
CA GLY A 477 9.74 43.55 1.41
C GLY A 477 8.70 42.44 1.65
N LEU A 478 7.41 42.76 1.60
CA LEU A 478 6.39 41.72 1.75
C LEU A 478 6.44 40.73 0.57
N TYR A 479 6.01 39.49 0.83
CA TYR A 479 5.83 38.48 -0.21
C TYR A 479 4.47 38.70 -0.87
N ASP A 480 4.43 38.59 -2.19
CA ASP A 480 3.21 38.53 -2.99
C ASP A 480 2.90 37.06 -3.37
N LEU A 481 1.68 36.81 -3.84
CA LEU A 481 1.36 35.62 -4.61
C LEU A 481 1.68 35.88 -6.09
N TRP A 482 2.52 35.04 -6.66
CA TRP A 482 2.89 35.04 -8.08
C TRP A 482 2.38 33.79 -8.77
N ALA A 483 2.21 33.87 -10.10
CA ALA A 483 1.86 32.76 -10.95
C ALA A 483 2.76 32.70 -12.19
N TYR A 484 3.04 31.48 -12.64
CA TYR A 484 3.83 31.16 -13.83
C TYR A 484 3.08 30.14 -14.69
N GLU A 485 2.88 30.45 -15.97
CA GLU A 485 2.18 29.57 -16.90
C GLU A 485 3.16 28.68 -17.68
N THR A 486 3.09 27.36 -17.45
CA THR A 486 4.03 26.39 -18.03
C THR A 486 3.92 26.27 -19.55
N LEU A 487 2.76 26.58 -20.16
CA LEU A 487 2.59 26.47 -21.62
C LEU A 487 3.18 27.63 -22.43
N ASN A 488 3.31 28.82 -21.85
CA ASN A 488 3.74 30.03 -22.56
C ASN A 488 4.83 30.85 -21.83
N PHE A 489 5.25 30.38 -20.66
CA PHE A 489 6.30 30.94 -19.81
C PHE A 489 6.03 32.38 -19.35
N SER A 490 4.76 32.82 -19.35
CA SER A 490 4.38 34.10 -18.76
C SER A 490 4.41 34.02 -17.23
N VAL A 491 4.73 35.15 -16.59
CA VAL A 491 4.76 35.31 -15.14
C VAL A 491 4.04 36.59 -14.77
N TRP A 492 3.17 36.55 -13.75
CA TRP A 492 2.42 37.70 -13.28
C TRP A 492 2.21 37.64 -11.76
N LYS A 493 2.02 38.82 -11.16
CA LYS A 493 1.58 38.94 -9.77
C LYS A 493 0.07 38.66 -9.73
N VAL A 494 -0.35 37.74 -8.87
CA VAL A 494 -1.75 37.36 -8.64
C VAL A 494 -2.37 38.26 -7.59
N GLU A 495 -1.71 38.43 -6.45
CA GLU A 495 -2.16 39.28 -5.35
C GLU A 495 -0.98 39.86 -4.59
N ALA A 496 -1.06 41.14 -4.20
CA ALA A 496 0.07 41.90 -3.66
C ALA A 496 0.10 41.96 -2.13
N ASP A 497 1.30 41.98 -1.55
CA ASP A 497 1.54 42.27 -0.12
C ASP A 497 0.80 41.36 0.89
N ILE A 498 0.35 40.17 0.48
CA ILE A 498 -0.45 39.23 1.31
C ILE A 498 0.36 38.14 2.05
N GLN A 499 1.67 38.00 1.79
CA GLN A 499 2.55 37.03 2.45
C GLN A 499 2.03 35.58 2.47
N PRO A 500 1.82 34.96 1.30
CA PRO A 500 1.30 33.60 1.22
C PRO A 500 2.36 32.57 1.66
N THR A 501 1.96 31.61 2.48
CA THR A 501 2.78 30.50 3.02
C THR A 501 1.93 29.23 3.16
N SER A 502 2.55 28.05 3.19
CA SER A 502 1.86 26.75 3.22
C SER A 502 0.80 26.64 2.11
N LEU A 503 1.26 26.72 0.85
CA LEU A 503 0.36 26.62 -0.32
C LEU A 503 -0.04 25.17 -0.58
N ILE A 504 -1.33 24.93 -0.80
CA ILE A 504 -1.86 23.63 -1.19
C ILE A 504 -2.90 23.76 -2.30
N ALA A 505 -2.81 22.86 -3.29
CA ALA A 505 -3.84 22.69 -4.31
C ALA A 505 -4.90 21.73 -3.81
N VAL A 506 -6.17 22.14 -3.81
CA VAL A 506 -7.30 21.27 -3.43
C VAL A 506 -8.39 21.41 -4.48
N HIS A 507 -8.64 20.30 -5.21
CA HIS A 507 -9.44 20.28 -6.43
C HIS A 507 -8.92 21.27 -7.49
N SER A 508 -9.64 22.36 -7.75
CA SER A 508 -9.29 23.37 -8.77
C SER A 508 -8.69 24.65 -8.19
N ASP A 509 -8.60 24.77 -6.86
CA ASP A 509 -8.30 26.03 -6.18
C ASP A 509 -7.06 25.94 -5.30
N LEU A 510 -6.44 27.09 -5.07
CA LEU A 510 -5.29 27.24 -4.18
C LEU A 510 -5.76 27.69 -2.80
N TYR A 511 -5.33 27.01 -1.76
CA TYR A 511 -5.50 27.42 -0.37
C TYR A 511 -4.14 27.67 0.26
N PHE A 512 -4.05 28.67 1.14
CA PHE A 512 -2.79 29.08 1.76
C PHE A 512 -3.03 29.93 3.01
N SER A 513 -2.00 30.06 3.84
CA SER A 513 -1.94 31.00 4.95
C SER A 513 -1.48 32.37 4.45
N ALA A 514 -2.24 33.43 4.71
CA ALA A 514 -1.93 34.78 4.23
C ALA A 514 -2.55 35.89 5.09
N GLY A 515 -2.04 37.10 4.95
CA GLY A 515 -2.55 38.30 5.59
C GLY A 515 -1.80 39.57 5.19
N GLN A 516 -2.54 40.67 5.05
CA GLN A 516 -2.03 42.00 4.65
C GLN A 516 -0.99 42.59 5.62
N ASN A 517 -0.79 41.97 6.80
CA ASN A 517 0.26 42.30 7.76
C ASN A 517 0.76 41.00 8.40
N ALA A 518 2.07 40.91 8.69
CA ALA A 518 2.72 39.69 9.17
C ALA A 518 2.21 39.11 10.51
N GLY A 519 1.38 39.86 11.24
CA GLY A 519 0.77 39.42 12.50
C GLY A 519 -0.70 38.99 12.39
N ASN A 520 -1.32 39.07 11.22
CA ASN A 520 -2.73 38.72 10.99
C ASN A 520 -2.88 37.75 9.81
N LEU A 521 -2.12 36.64 9.86
CA LEU A 521 -2.22 35.56 8.89
C LEU A 521 -3.41 34.65 9.25
N GLU A 522 -4.26 34.40 8.28
CA GLU A 522 -5.48 33.59 8.34
C GLU A 522 -5.54 32.62 7.15
N LEU A 523 -6.62 31.84 7.02
CA LEU A 523 -6.81 30.92 5.89
C LEU A 523 -7.42 31.65 4.69
N TRP A 524 -6.69 31.64 3.57
CA TRP A 524 -7.07 32.28 2.30
C TRP A 524 -7.21 31.27 1.17
N LYS A 525 -7.94 31.70 0.14
CA LYS A 525 -8.16 31.00 -1.12
C LYS A 525 -7.81 31.92 -2.29
N HIS A 526 -7.21 31.37 -3.34
CA HIS A 526 -7.31 31.91 -4.68
C HIS A 526 -8.23 31.01 -5.51
N ASP A 527 -9.40 31.53 -5.85
CA ASP A 527 -10.40 30.85 -6.67
C ASP A 527 -10.05 31.01 -8.14
N THR A 528 -9.65 29.93 -8.79
CA THR A 528 -9.12 29.97 -10.17
C THR A 528 -10.24 30.19 -11.20
N SER A 529 -11.48 29.83 -10.85
CA SER A 529 -12.65 29.97 -11.73
C SER A 529 -13.09 31.43 -11.90
N THR A 530 -12.94 32.22 -10.83
CA THR A 530 -13.26 33.66 -10.80
C THR A 530 -12.02 34.55 -10.89
N ASN A 531 -10.82 33.97 -10.73
CA ASN A 531 -9.54 34.67 -10.59
C ASN A 531 -9.61 35.72 -9.46
N THR A 532 -10.06 35.30 -8.28
CA THR A 532 -10.19 36.16 -7.10
C THR A 532 -9.49 35.57 -5.88
N THR A 533 -8.84 36.44 -5.10
CA THR A 533 -8.10 36.08 -3.89
C THR A 533 -8.80 36.65 -2.67
N PHE A 534 -9.14 35.82 -1.68
CA PHE A 534 -9.86 36.25 -0.49
C PHE A 534 -9.64 35.32 0.72
N MET A 535 -9.79 35.87 1.92
CA MET A 535 -9.83 35.12 3.18
C MET A 535 -11.10 34.25 3.22
N VAL A 536 -10.96 32.94 3.46
CA VAL A 536 -12.08 32.00 3.54
C VAL A 536 -12.49 31.67 4.97
N SER A 537 -11.56 31.70 5.92
CA SER A 537 -11.86 31.59 7.35
C SER A 537 -11.00 32.55 8.15
N ASP A 538 -11.67 33.32 9.02
CA ASP A 538 -11.09 34.11 10.10
C ASP A 538 -11.11 33.22 11.35
N ILE A 539 -10.07 32.41 11.52
CA ILE A 539 -9.98 31.38 12.56
C ILE A 539 -9.70 32.03 13.92
N ASN A 540 -9.01 33.19 13.96
CA ASN A 540 -8.78 34.00 15.16
C ASN A 540 -9.38 35.41 15.04
N PRO A 541 -10.71 35.57 15.24
CA PRO A 541 -11.38 36.85 14.99
C PRO A 541 -10.82 38.04 15.75
N GLY A 542 -10.09 38.93 15.06
CA GLY A 542 -9.58 40.16 15.65
C GLY A 542 -8.42 40.82 14.89
N ASN A 543 -7.40 41.23 15.65
CA ASN A 543 -6.18 41.87 15.15
C ASN A 543 -4.96 40.94 15.22
N LEU A 544 -5.14 39.71 15.69
CA LEU A 544 -4.12 38.67 15.82
C LEU A 544 -4.53 37.55 14.88
N GLY A 545 -3.60 37.06 14.07
CA GLY A 545 -3.88 35.94 13.17
C GLY A 545 -3.90 34.61 13.90
N SER A 546 -4.48 33.61 13.25
CA SER A 546 -4.41 32.20 13.62
C SER A 546 -3.12 31.52 13.17
N THR A 547 -2.36 32.19 12.29
CA THR A 547 -1.14 31.69 11.65
C THR A 547 -1.24 30.24 11.20
N PRO A 548 -2.14 29.89 10.25
CA PRO A 548 -2.25 28.54 9.75
C PRO A 548 -0.93 28.08 9.10
N GLN A 549 -0.49 26.85 9.35
CA GLN A 549 0.74 26.27 8.79
C GLN A 549 0.61 24.75 8.58
N ASN A 550 1.56 24.17 7.83
CA ASN A 550 1.72 22.72 7.63
C ASN A 550 0.45 22.06 7.08
N PHE A 551 0.00 22.50 5.90
CA PHE A 551 -1.27 22.06 5.32
C PHE A 551 -1.17 20.66 4.72
N VAL A 552 -2.16 19.81 5.00
CA VAL A 552 -2.40 18.56 4.29
C VAL A 552 -3.88 18.42 3.93
N ALA A 553 -4.20 17.80 2.80
CA ALA A 553 -5.59 17.59 2.37
C ALA A 553 -5.97 16.11 2.48
N MET A 554 -7.16 15.85 3.04
CA MET A 554 -7.79 14.53 3.05
C MET A 554 -9.18 14.67 2.45
N GLY A 555 -9.32 14.30 1.18
CA GLY A 555 -10.54 14.51 0.39
C GLY A 555 -10.86 16.00 0.22
N THR A 556 -11.94 16.46 0.84
CA THR A 556 -12.41 17.86 0.82
C THR A 556 -11.99 18.68 2.03
N THR A 557 -11.38 18.03 3.04
CA THR A 557 -10.96 18.70 4.28
C THR A 557 -9.46 19.00 4.25
N ILE A 558 -9.09 20.23 4.60
CA ILE A 558 -7.70 20.66 4.81
C ILE A 558 -7.42 20.63 6.31
N TYR A 559 -6.36 19.93 6.72
CA TYR A 559 -5.86 19.90 8.10
C TYR A 559 -4.61 20.77 8.20
N MET A 560 -4.48 21.48 9.32
CA MET A 560 -3.45 22.51 9.52
C MET A 560 -3.14 22.73 11.00
N SER A 561 -1.93 23.20 11.28
CA SER A 561 -1.56 23.79 12.56
C SER A 561 -2.12 25.22 12.64
N ALA A 562 -2.95 25.56 13.63
CA ALA A 562 -3.49 26.91 13.79
C ALA A 562 -3.87 27.25 15.24
N ASN A 563 -4.08 28.53 15.55
CA ASN A 563 -4.46 29.01 16.88
C ASN A 563 -5.65 29.98 16.81
N ALA A 564 -6.84 29.58 17.25
CA ALA A 564 -8.03 30.44 17.20
C ALA A 564 -8.07 31.59 18.24
N GLY A 565 -7.00 31.82 19.02
CA GLY A 565 -6.94 32.85 20.05
C GLY A 565 -7.92 32.65 21.22
N THR A 566 -8.35 31.39 21.44
CA THR A 566 -9.40 31.03 22.41
C THR A 566 -8.80 30.46 23.72
N THR A 567 -9.43 29.44 24.31
CA THR A 567 -8.92 28.70 25.49
C THR A 567 -7.81 27.71 25.14
N HIS A 568 -7.56 27.49 23.85
CA HIS A 568 -6.59 26.52 23.31
C HIS A 568 -5.37 27.23 22.73
N GLY A 569 -4.22 26.54 22.65
CA GLY A 569 -3.02 27.05 21.99
C GLY A 569 -3.03 26.86 20.47
N THR A 570 -1.82 26.71 19.90
CA THR A 570 -1.65 26.25 18.52
C THR A 570 -1.83 24.74 18.48
N GLU A 571 -2.91 24.30 17.85
CA GLU A 571 -3.43 22.93 17.84
C GLU A 571 -3.78 22.47 16.41
N LEU A 572 -4.28 21.24 16.25
CA LEU A 572 -4.71 20.73 14.96
C LEU A 572 -6.11 21.26 14.63
N TYR A 573 -6.20 22.08 13.58
CA TYR A 573 -7.43 22.60 13.02
C TYR A 573 -7.75 21.97 11.67
N ALA A 574 -9.02 21.99 11.31
CA ALA A 574 -9.53 21.53 10.02
C ALA A 574 -10.41 22.59 9.36
N TYR A 575 -10.45 22.59 8.03
CA TYR A 575 -11.31 23.40 7.19
C TYR A 575 -11.94 22.55 6.07
N GLU A 576 -13.28 22.55 5.98
CA GLU A 576 -14.04 21.78 4.99
C GLU A 576 -14.50 22.69 3.84
N ILE A 577 -13.95 22.45 2.64
CA ILE A 577 -14.15 23.34 1.48
C ILE A 577 -15.57 23.30 0.91
N THR A 578 -16.34 22.23 1.14
CA THR A 578 -17.69 22.08 0.58
C THR A 578 -18.74 22.94 1.29
N ASN A 579 -18.51 23.25 2.57
CA ASN A 579 -19.43 24.04 3.41
C ASN A 579 -18.79 25.30 4.02
N ASN A 580 -17.49 25.53 3.79
CA ASN A 580 -16.69 26.62 4.33
C ASN A 580 -16.73 26.71 5.87
N SER A 581 -16.61 25.57 6.55
CA SER A 581 -16.52 25.52 8.02
C SER A 581 -15.12 25.19 8.49
N SER A 582 -14.71 25.77 9.63
CA SER A 582 -13.47 25.45 10.34
C SER A 582 -13.74 25.04 11.78
N TRP A 583 -12.99 24.06 12.28
CA TRP A 583 -13.10 23.58 13.67
C TRP A 583 -11.74 23.11 14.22
N LEU A 584 -11.65 23.06 15.55
CA LEU A 584 -10.56 22.40 16.27
C LEU A 584 -10.73 20.89 16.12
N ALA A 585 -9.80 20.23 15.44
CA ALA A 585 -9.84 18.79 15.19
C ALA A 585 -9.28 17.98 16.38
N ALA A 586 -8.17 18.44 16.97
CA ALA A 586 -7.60 17.84 18.18
C ALA A 586 -7.00 18.89 19.12
N ASP A 587 -7.35 18.83 20.41
CA ASP A 587 -6.72 19.59 21.52
C ASP A 587 -5.66 18.69 22.17
N ILE A 588 -4.52 18.52 21.49
CA ILE A 588 -3.47 17.59 21.93
C ILE A 588 -2.82 18.08 23.23
N ARG A 589 -2.75 19.40 23.42
CA ARG A 589 -2.21 20.01 24.63
C ARG A 589 -3.25 20.87 25.36
N THR A 590 -4.07 20.19 26.14
CA THR A 590 -5.19 20.76 26.91
C THR A 590 -4.94 22.16 27.49
N GLY A 591 -5.81 23.10 27.13
CA GLY A 591 -5.79 24.47 27.64
C GLY A 591 -4.94 25.43 26.81
N SER A 592 -4.54 26.57 27.38
CA SER A 592 -3.98 27.69 26.59
C SER A 592 -2.52 27.51 26.15
N ALA A 593 -1.98 26.30 26.21
CA ALA A 593 -0.66 25.95 25.69
C ALA A 593 -0.84 25.26 24.33
N GLY A 594 0.12 25.39 23.41
CA GLY A 594 0.05 24.73 22.11
C GLY A 594 0.83 23.42 22.08
N SER A 595 0.30 22.44 21.36
CA SER A 595 0.96 21.21 20.91
C SER A 595 1.81 21.41 19.66
N THR A 596 1.60 22.52 18.94
CA THR A 596 2.36 22.95 17.76
C THR A 596 2.52 21.87 16.68
N PRO A 597 1.43 21.42 16.04
CA PRO A 597 1.48 20.42 14.96
C PRO A 597 2.42 20.79 13.80
N SER A 598 3.22 19.83 13.35
CA SER A 598 4.00 19.89 12.09
C SER A 598 4.17 18.49 11.48
N GLU A 599 4.82 18.40 10.30
CA GLU A 599 5.03 17.15 9.56
C GLU A 599 3.71 16.39 9.22
N LEU A 600 2.64 17.09 8.87
CA LEU A 600 1.33 16.45 8.65
C LEU A 600 1.33 15.58 7.38
N VAL A 601 1.01 14.29 7.54
CA VAL A 601 0.76 13.35 6.43
C VAL A 601 -0.59 12.65 6.58
N VAL A 602 -1.18 12.27 5.45
CA VAL A 602 -2.47 11.55 5.39
C VAL A 602 -2.25 10.11 4.97
N LEU A 603 -2.87 9.18 5.70
CA LEU A 603 -2.89 7.76 5.39
C LEU A 603 -4.30 7.21 5.68
N GLY A 604 -5.01 6.85 4.60
CA GLY A 604 -6.41 6.41 4.68
C GLY A 604 -7.32 7.53 5.20
N THR A 605 -7.90 7.32 6.38
CA THR A 605 -8.79 8.27 7.07
C THR A 605 -8.11 9.04 8.20
N ARG A 606 -6.79 8.85 8.36
CA ARG A 606 -6.00 9.42 9.45
C ARG A 606 -5.04 10.49 8.98
N VAL A 607 -4.84 11.48 9.83
CA VAL A 607 -3.72 12.43 9.78
C VAL A 607 -2.70 11.97 10.82
N TYR A 608 -1.47 11.71 10.41
CA TYR A 608 -0.33 11.54 11.31
C TYR A 608 0.48 12.82 11.34
N LEU A 609 1.02 13.18 12.51
CA LEU A 609 1.68 14.47 12.73
C LEU A 609 2.68 14.41 13.88
N LYS A 610 3.64 15.33 13.87
CA LYS A 610 4.48 15.67 15.03
C LYS A 610 3.75 16.66 15.93
N ALA A 611 3.57 16.33 17.20
CA ALA A 611 2.95 17.24 18.19
C ALA A 611 3.44 16.93 19.62
N THR A 612 3.16 17.82 20.58
CA THR A 612 3.51 17.60 22.00
C THR A 612 2.32 17.77 22.94
N SER A 613 2.14 16.84 23.88
CA SER A 613 1.25 16.97 25.04
C SER A 613 1.85 17.85 26.16
N GLY A 614 3.09 18.33 25.99
CA GLY A 614 3.81 19.20 26.92
C GLY A 614 5.07 18.60 27.55
N THR A 615 5.42 17.36 27.21
CA THR A 615 6.66 16.66 27.59
C THR A 615 7.69 16.72 26.47
N HIS A 616 7.50 15.91 25.42
CA HIS A 616 8.34 15.79 24.23
C HIS A 616 7.46 15.92 22.98
N TYR A 617 8.09 16.09 21.80
CA TYR A 617 7.39 15.95 20.53
C TYR A 617 7.38 14.47 20.14
N GLU A 618 6.20 13.95 19.83
CA GLU A 618 5.96 12.53 19.57
C GLU A 618 5.15 12.36 18.28
N LEU A 619 4.96 11.12 17.85
CA LEU A 619 4.07 10.80 16.73
C LEU A 619 2.63 10.75 17.24
N TRP A 620 1.78 11.65 16.75
CA TRP A 620 0.35 11.68 17.03
C TRP A 620 -0.45 11.25 15.80
N ALA A 621 -1.60 10.63 16.05
CA ALA A 621 -2.59 10.31 15.04
C ALA A 621 -3.92 10.99 15.36
N TYR A 622 -4.63 11.44 14.32
CA TYR A 622 -6.02 11.89 14.37
C TYR A 622 -6.85 11.06 13.37
N GLU A 623 -7.94 10.47 13.85
CA GLU A 623 -8.88 9.67 13.06
C GLU A 623 -10.14 10.48 12.73
N SER A 624 -10.35 10.75 11.45
CA SER A 624 -11.44 11.63 11.00
C SER A 624 -12.83 10.99 11.09
N GLN A 625 -12.94 9.66 11.02
CA GLN A 625 -14.24 8.99 11.03
C GLN A 625 -14.94 9.04 12.39
N ASN A 626 -14.17 9.00 13.49
CA ASN A 626 -14.68 8.98 14.86
C ASN A 626 -14.26 10.20 15.69
N ILE A 627 -13.48 11.13 15.10
CA ILE A 627 -13.00 12.38 15.71
C ILE A 627 -12.23 12.09 17.02
N SER A 628 -11.29 11.15 16.94
CA SER A 628 -10.39 10.81 18.05
C SER A 628 -8.94 11.10 17.69
N TYR A 629 -8.10 11.29 18.71
CA TYR A 629 -6.67 11.51 18.56
C TYR A 629 -5.92 10.83 19.70
N TRP A 630 -4.72 10.33 19.42
CA TRP A 630 -3.87 9.64 20.40
C TRP A 630 -2.39 9.76 20.04
N GLU A 631 -1.53 9.57 21.03
CA GLU A 631 -0.09 9.39 20.86
C GLU A 631 0.13 8.01 20.22
N ALA A 632 0.48 7.98 18.93
CA ALA A 632 0.66 6.75 18.16
C ALA A 632 2.01 6.06 18.48
N SER A 633 2.98 6.82 19.00
CA SER A 633 4.20 6.25 19.58
C SER A 633 4.83 7.19 20.60
N ASN A 634 5.42 6.60 21.64
CA ASN A 634 6.28 7.27 22.60
C ASN A 634 7.72 6.82 22.34
N ILE A 635 8.51 7.67 21.69
CA ILE A 635 9.87 7.34 21.23
C ILE A 635 10.90 8.03 22.12
N GLN A 636 10.63 9.26 22.57
CA GLN A 636 11.54 10.03 23.42
C GLN A 636 11.38 9.64 24.91
N ILE A 637 12.00 8.53 25.31
CA ILE A 637 11.93 8.04 26.70
C ILE A 637 12.85 8.85 27.63
N LEU A 638 14.02 9.34 27.18
CA LEU A 638 15.06 9.85 28.09
C LEU A 638 15.70 11.22 27.81
N SER A 639 15.93 11.67 26.56
CA SER A 639 16.30 13.09 26.30
C SER A 639 16.49 13.47 24.83
N GLY A 640 15.60 14.31 24.29
CA GLY A 640 15.82 15.04 23.04
C GLY A 640 14.73 16.11 22.80
N PRO A 641 15.05 17.27 22.18
CA PRO A 641 14.03 18.20 21.69
C PRO A 641 13.51 17.83 20.29
N SER A 642 14.13 16.84 19.63
CA SER A 642 13.77 16.33 18.30
C SER A 642 12.66 15.29 18.45
N GLY A 643 11.46 15.62 18.00
CA GLY A 643 10.41 14.62 17.77
C GLY A 643 10.51 14.03 16.36
N PRO A 644 9.57 13.16 15.95
CA PRO A 644 9.62 12.52 14.65
C PRO A 644 9.56 13.53 13.50
N ALA A 645 10.48 13.45 12.54
CA ALA A 645 10.64 14.41 11.44
C ALA A 645 10.56 13.73 10.05
N GLU A 646 10.46 14.55 8.99
CA GLU A 646 10.45 14.10 7.58
C GLU A 646 9.35 13.06 7.29
N LEU A 647 8.17 13.18 7.94
CA LEU A 647 7.11 12.18 7.85
C LEU A 647 6.70 11.93 6.38
N THR A 648 6.67 10.65 6.00
CA THR A 648 6.25 10.20 4.67
C THR A 648 5.50 8.88 4.74
N VAL A 649 4.74 8.54 3.71
CA VAL A 649 3.83 7.39 3.71
C VAL A 649 4.15 6.48 2.53
N ASN A 650 4.41 5.20 2.83
CA ASN A 650 4.49 4.15 1.81
C ASN A 650 3.55 3.01 2.21
N GLN A 651 2.57 2.73 1.35
CA GLN A 651 1.49 1.76 1.61
C GLN A 651 0.80 2.05 2.95
N TYR A 652 0.81 1.09 3.89
CA TYR A 652 0.15 1.16 5.19
C TYR A 652 1.04 1.68 6.33
N THR A 653 2.26 2.12 6.01
CA THR A 653 3.28 2.49 7.00
C THR A 653 3.71 3.95 6.84
N VAL A 654 3.74 4.66 7.96
CA VAL A 654 4.33 6.01 8.08
C VAL A 654 5.80 5.84 8.44
N TYR A 655 6.69 6.43 7.65
CA TYR A 655 8.13 6.47 7.91
C TYR A 655 8.51 7.88 8.35
N PHE A 656 9.45 7.98 9.27
CA PHE A 656 9.92 9.24 9.86
C PHE A 656 11.31 9.04 10.47
N SER A 657 12.08 10.12 10.62
CA SER A 657 13.32 10.09 11.40
C SER A 657 13.03 10.43 12.86
N ALA A 658 13.68 9.76 13.81
CA ALA A 658 13.55 10.08 15.24
C ALA A 658 14.74 9.56 16.06
N ASP A 659 15.04 10.29 17.14
CA ASP A 659 15.97 9.87 18.20
C ASP A 659 15.18 9.30 19.39
N ASP A 660 15.61 8.15 19.94
CA ASP A 660 15.08 7.57 21.18
C ASP A 660 15.86 8.01 22.44
N GLY A 661 16.91 8.81 22.23
CA GLY A 661 17.88 9.22 23.23
C GLY A 661 19.04 8.22 23.41
N THR A 662 19.13 7.18 22.57
CA THR A 662 20.18 6.14 22.62
C THR A 662 20.91 5.94 21.31
N THR A 663 20.25 6.01 20.15
CA THR A 663 20.90 5.83 18.82
C THR A 663 21.13 7.12 18.03
N GLY A 664 20.41 8.22 18.32
CA GLY A 664 20.40 9.42 17.47
C GLY A 664 19.26 9.38 16.44
N ASP A 665 19.21 10.38 15.54
CA ASP A 665 18.11 10.51 14.56
C ASP A 665 18.19 9.39 13.50
N GLU A 666 17.47 8.30 13.75
CA GLU A 666 17.46 7.06 12.96
C GLU A 666 16.16 6.89 12.16
N LEU A 667 16.08 5.88 11.28
CA LEU A 667 14.87 5.62 10.49
C LEU A 667 13.87 4.78 11.26
N TRP A 668 12.66 5.29 11.45
CA TRP A 668 11.55 4.63 12.14
C TRP A 668 10.35 4.42 11.22
N ALA A 669 9.50 3.48 11.62
CA ALA A 669 8.28 3.10 10.93
C ALA A 669 7.13 2.87 11.91
N HIS A 670 5.93 3.34 11.56
CA HIS A 670 4.67 3.06 12.26
C HIS A 670 3.65 2.46 11.29
N ASN A 671 3.23 1.21 11.53
CA ASN A 671 2.24 0.53 10.70
C ASN A 671 0.82 0.82 11.19
N SER A 672 0.00 1.38 10.31
CA SER A 672 -1.35 1.88 10.65
C SER A 672 -2.40 0.79 10.90
N ILE A 673 -2.17 -0.44 10.43
CA ILE A 673 -3.09 -1.58 10.54
C ILE A 673 -2.96 -2.24 11.92
N ASN A 674 -1.74 -2.51 12.36
CA ASN A 674 -1.46 -3.23 13.62
C ASN A 674 -1.07 -2.29 14.78
N GLY A 675 -0.83 -1.00 14.51
CA GLY A 675 -0.44 0.01 15.49
C GLY A 675 0.99 -0.12 16.03
N THR A 676 1.86 -0.92 15.41
CA THR A 676 3.24 -1.12 15.88
C THR A 676 4.17 -0.04 15.34
N THR A 677 4.99 0.53 16.22
CA THR A 677 6.15 1.36 15.84
C THR A 677 7.45 0.60 16.10
N TRP A 678 8.41 0.71 15.19
CA TRP A 678 9.76 0.14 15.35
C TRP A 678 10.82 0.99 14.64
N GLN A 679 12.05 0.91 15.13
CA GLN A 679 13.23 1.39 14.42
C GLN A 679 13.52 0.43 13.27
N VAL A 680 13.56 0.93 12.03
CA VAL A 680 13.79 0.12 10.83
C VAL A 680 15.25 -0.31 10.75
N VAL A 681 16.17 0.61 11.06
CA VAL A 681 17.61 0.40 11.05
C VAL A 681 18.27 1.32 12.08
N ASP A 682 19.40 0.86 12.61
CA ASP A 682 20.36 1.65 13.37
C ASP A 682 21.58 1.86 12.44
N LEU A 683 21.54 2.94 11.65
CA LEU A 683 22.60 3.28 10.68
C LEU A 683 23.87 3.73 11.42
N HIS A 684 23.73 4.52 12.48
CA HIS A 684 24.84 5.00 13.28
C HIS A 684 24.49 5.02 14.79
N PRO A 685 24.87 3.96 15.54
CA PRO A 685 24.58 3.77 16.98
C PRO A 685 25.19 4.77 17.97
N ALA A 686 25.72 5.90 17.51
CA ALA A 686 26.35 6.94 18.33
C ALA A 686 26.00 8.37 17.87
N GLY A 687 25.00 8.53 17.00
CA GLY A 687 24.54 9.82 16.49
C GLY A 687 24.07 9.78 15.04
N GLY A 688 23.09 8.91 14.73
CA GLY A 688 22.41 8.86 13.43
C GLY A 688 21.89 10.21 12.94
N ALA A 689 21.80 10.33 11.62
CA ALA A 689 21.31 11.52 10.92
C ALA A 689 20.52 11.14 9.66
N VAL A 690 19.28 10.66 9.84
CA VAL A 690 18.32 10.50 8.76
C VAL A 690 17.65 11.84 8.45
N GLY A 691 17.90 12.36 7.25
CA GLY A 691 17.28 13.57 6.72
C GLY A 691 16.13 13.27 5.76
N ASP A 692 15.76 14.28 4.96
CA ASP A 692 14.73 14.26 3.91
C ASP A 692 14.51 12.89 3.23
N MET A 693 13.23 12.52 3.08
CA MET A 693 12.77 11.19 2.71
C MET A 693 11.66 11.21 1.67
N HIS A 694 11.74 10.31 0.70
CA HIS A 694 10.81 10.30 -0.43
C HIS A 694 10.53 8.89 -0.95
N VAL A 695 9.27 8.66 -1.34
CA VAL A 695 8.83 7.37 -1.88
C VAL A 695 8.86 7.42 -3.41
N HIS A 696 9.63 6.52 -4.01
CA HIS A 696 9.77 6.41 -5.45
C HIS A 696 9.75 4.93 -5.88
N GLU A 697 8.91 4.60 -6.86
CA GLU A 697 8.73 3.22 -7.37
C GLU A 697 8.57 2.19 -6.22
N SER A 698 7.67 2.46 -5.29
CA SER A 698 7.35 1.67 -4.08
C SER A 698 8.48 1.49 -3.05
N ASN A 699 9.67 2.06 -3.29
CA ASN A 699 10.79 2.06 -2.35
C ASN A 699 10.90 3.42 -1.64
N LEU A 700 11.45 3.41 -0.43
CA LEU A 700 11.74 4.63 0.32
C LEU A 700 13.21 5.01 0.11
N TYR A 701 13.48 6.24 -0.33
CA TYR A 701 14.82 6.81 -0.47
C TYR A 701 15.02 7.91 0.56
N PHE A 702 16.22 8.03 1.11
CA PHE A 702 16.49 8.99 2.18
C PHE A 702 17.95 9.44 2.25
N SER A 703 18.18 10.59 2.88
CA SER A 703 19.52 11.08 3.29
C SER A 703 19.96 10.36 4.57
N GLY A 704 21.15 9.76 4.63
CA GLY A 704 21.59 9.00 5.82
C GLY A 704 23.12 8.89 5.98
N GLU A 705 23.59 8.60 7.18
CA GLU A 705 25.02 8.54 7.58
C GLU A 705 25.30 7.27 8.41
N ASP A 706 26.36 6.50 8.09
CA ASP A 706 26.60 5.14 8.64
C ASP A 706 27.94 4.96 9.40
N ASN A 707 28.65 6.05 9.71
CA ASN A 707 30.05 6.12 10.20
C ASN A 707 31.16 5.81 9.19
N VAL A 708 30.86 5.31 7.99
CA VAL A 708 31.86 4.86 7.00
C VAL A 708 31.83 5.75 5.76
N ALA A 709 30.63 6.12 5.32
CA ALA A 709 30.36 7.31 4.52
C ALA A 709 29.87 8.44 5.43
N ASP A 710 30.08 9.70 5.02
CA ASP A 710 29.33 10.82 5.57
C ASP A 710 27.87 10.78 4.99
N ARG A 711 27.09 11.86 5.06
CA ARG A 711 25.68 11.83 4.62
C ARG A 711 25.50 11.61 3.10
N GLU A 712 25.00 10.43 2.73
CA GLU A 712 24.81 9.91 1.36
C GLU A 712 23.35 9.48 1.07
N LEU A 713 23.10 8.92 -0.12
CA LEU A 713 21.78 8.46 -0.57
C LEU A 713 21.55 6.98 -0.25
N TRP A 714 20.54 6.71 0.55
CA TRP A 714 20.14 5.37 0.96
C TRP A 714 18.77 4.97 0.40
N ARG A 715 18.54 3.66 0.32
CA ARG A 715 17.26 3.07 -0.06
C ARG A 715 16.87 2.00 0.96
N LEU A 716 15.61 2.06 1.40
CA LEU A 716 14.91 0.96 2.05
C LEU A 716 14.09 0.20 1.01
N MET A 717 14.44 -1.08 0.84
CA MET A 717 13.73 -2.04 0.00
C MET A 717 12.88 -2.98 0.86
N PHE A 718 11.74 -3.39 0.31
CA PHE A 718 10.92 -4.47 0.87
C PHE A 718 11.00 -5.69 -0.03
N SER A 719 11.27 -6.86 0.56
CA SER A 719 11.13 -8.15 -0.10
C SER A 719 10.16 -9.03 0.68
N GLN A 720 9.45 -9.93 0.01
CA GLN A 720 8.54 -10.87 0.65
C GLN A 720 9.03 -12.30 0.45
N ASP A 721 9.29 -12.99 1.56
CA ASP A 721 9.54 -14.42 1.58
C ASP A 721 8.23 -15.16 1.87
N VAL A 722 7.76 -15.96 0.92
CA VAL A 722 6.58 -16.82 1.08
C VAL A 722 7.04 -18.25 1.38
N SER A 723 6.58 -18.81 2.49
CA SER A 723 6.92 -20.17 2.94
C SER A 723 5.68 -20.94 3.39
N PHE A 724 5.65 -22.25 3.11
CA PHE A 724 4.62 -23.13 3.66
C PHE A 724 5.00 -23.54 5.09
N VAL A 725 4.04 -23.52 6.02
CA VAL A 725 4.23 -23.73 7.47
C VAL A 725 3.33 -24.82 8.05
#